data_AF-A0A0C9ZAL1-F1
#
_entry.id   AF-A0A0C9ZAL1-F1
#
_cell.length_a   1.000
_cell.length_b   1.000
_cell.length_c   1.000
_cell.angle_alpha   90.00
_cell.angle_beta   90.00
_cell.angle_gamma   90.00
#
_symmetry.space_group_name_H-M   'P 1'
#
loop_
_entity.id
_entity.type
_entity.pdbx_description
1 polymer ?
#
loop_
_entity_poly.entity_id
_entity_poly.type
_entity_poly.pdbx_seq_one_letter_code
_entity_poly.pdbx_strand_id
1 'polypeptide(L)'
;MELVSQFTEDAYAKEDRICERPICAVRIPKGDPCHYVATIDPNKPGRFVCGSCHSRYQKKVATTVRPSSQHIGFRMPGTDQYPPPHPLPDMHGVRRSVNAAQRAGTINPPRVIATSHGLQGSRSASGPVVGIPTGSSRNQASTSHGLGVGYTTNHAAHASQREYWSKLAYSMGSHAETISLDISAVHDAGAKRKGSRGTPISNIREGKKDIHAQIDAPDLIKIALDTILPKILALSPAFAWRTLEFVVQDAGWVDLSTHPANRPYFYSECWHTSKRGSKEAKVFKLKQFALTVVIPESQWLQYEEWLEQSEEKSHYPACPLVQDVTASPLIEQTHADLPVEESVPVEESVMTWKRVRERSDSVPISAPSSRLSPPHKKLAASSAFCTPSPDREGLKQALRIGGTVNLDVKQLLDLQHENIQYYPIPTRPLSAMLKNAKFLSYDIETVECSMGQLTFNPSTASMLGAGAFKTAHPGWLTLFSPPSSGLGSQTRHDIAVKRAYYKANPPGTSKASVKCKIGRYALADEVPKLLKEGNILYWARSLLQLTYDFIDRSIISASELPPFKIPQVRFVDAGLAFAFGPLPAPKASSSMTSSARAVYLVEELIPGGNEDFLKYVHNMDSNPLLDESDDGYDLALFFTFTQHIQYVKTRGLAFISDYQGSSELLTDPQILTHPTVSQGNDIFGDGNIEGAVSEFEKQHNCNFYCEWSGFGLHPFKKEQDGSSGGDDIEQ
;
A
#
# COMPACT_ATOMS: atom_id res chain seq x y z
N MET A 1 -32.59 7.59 -15.51
CA MET A 1 -32.21 8.96 -15.91
C MET A 1 -31.23 8.81 -17.05
N GLU A 2 -31.57 9.31 -18.23
CA GLU A 2 -30.69 9.32 -19.39
C GLU A 2 -29.46 10.18 -19.13
N LEU A 3 -28.28 9.67 -19.51
CA LEU A 3 -27.07 10.47 -19.64
C LEU A 3 -27.31 11.51 -20.75
N VAL A 4 -27.61 12.76 -20.37
CA VAL A 4 -27.65 13.85 -21.34
C VAL A 4 -26.19 14.19 -21.69
N SER A 5 -25.75 13.76 -22.86
CA SER A 5 -24.49 14.19 -23.47
C SER A 5 -24.39 15.73 -23.42
N GLN A 6 -23.20 16.28 -23.10
CA GLN A 6 -22.93 17.73 -23.19
C GLN A 6 -23.05 18.26 -24.64
N PHE A 7 -23.16 17.35 -25.60
CA PHE A 7 -23.37 17.59 -27.01
C PHE A 7 -24.77 17.11 -27.40
N THR A 8 -25.57 17.99 -27.99
CA THR A 8 -26.82 17.57 -28.64
C THR A 8 -26.50 16.93 -30.00
N GLU A 9 -27.42 16.12 -30.52
CA GLU A 9 -27.35 15.62 -31.90
C GLU A 9 -27.21 16.78 -32.92
N ASP A 10 -26.69 16.45 -34.10
CA ASP A 10 -26.38 17.40 -35.18
C ASP A 10 -27.57 18.30 -35.51
N ALA A 11 -27.45 19.59 -35.18
CA ALA A 11 -28.45 20.60 -35.48
C ALA A 11 -28.02 21.39 -36.72
N TYR A 12 -28.96 21.74 -37.60
CA TYR A 12 -28.67 22.64 -38.71
C TYR A 12 -29.01 24.08 -38.31
N ALA A 13 -28.16 25.04 -38.67
CA ALA A 13 -28.37 26.45 -38.34
C ALA A 13 -29.67 26.96 -39.00
N LYS A 14 -30.63 27.43 -38.21
CA LYS A 14 -31.92 27.94 -38.72
C LYS A 14 -31.81 29.30 -39.41
N GLU A 15 -30.72 30.00 -39.15
CA GLU A 15 -30.33 31.30 -39.68
C GLU A 15 -28.80 31.38 -39.67
N ASP A 16 -28.24 32.30 -40.46
CA ASP A 16 -26.80 32.55 -40.44
C ASP A 16 -26.37 32.96 -39.03
N ARG A 17 -25.38 32.27 -38.48
CA ARG A 17 -24.86 32.56 -37.15
C ARG A 17 -23.34 32.54 -37.14
N ILE A 18 -22.74 33.27 -36.23
CA ILE A 18 -21.28 33.22 -36.03
C ILE A 18 -20.97 32.12 -35.02
N CYS A 19 -19.94 31.33 -35.28
CA CYS A 19 -19.41 30.35 -34.34
C CYS A 19 -19.08 31.05 -33.01
N GLU A 20 -19.71 30.64 -31.91
CA GLU A 20 -19.62 31.30 -30.60
C GLU A 20 -18.37 30.91 -29.80
N ARG A 21 -17.45 30.16 -30.44
CA ARG A 21 -16.09 30.00 -29.94
C ARG A 21 -15.34 31.32 -30.17
N PRO A 22 -14.84 32.00 -29.10
CA PRO A 22 -14.35 33.40 -29.17
C PRO A 22 -13.33 33.71 -30.28
N ILE A 23 -12.56 32.71 -30.68
CA ILE A 23 -11.41 32.83 -31.59
C ILE A 23 -11.76 32.39 -33.02
N CYS A 24 -12.87 31.68 -33.21
CA CYS A 24 -13.21 31.11 -34.52
C CYS A 24 -13.87 32.15 -35.42
N ALA A 25 -14.91 32.83 -34.91
CA ALA A 25 -15.70 33.83 -35.64
C ALA A 25 -16.21 33.40 -37.05
N VAL A 26 -16.11 32.12 -37.41
CA VAL A 26 -16.58 31.59 -38.69
C VAL A 26 -18.10 31.73 -38.77
N ARG A 27 -18.59 32.29 -39.88
CA ARG A 27 -20.02 32.30 -40.20
C ARG A 27 -20.46 30.89 -40.57
N ILE A 28 -21.49 30.40 -39.89
CA ILE A 28 -22.23 29.17 -40.17
C ILE A 28 -23.50 29.57 -40.93
N PRO A 29 -23.55 29.35 -42.25
CA PRO A 29 -24.73 29.64 -43.07
C PRO A 29 -25.99 28.92 -42.57
N LYS A 30 -27.16 29.51 -42.83
CA LYS A 30 -28.45 28.84 -42.65
C LYS A 30 -28.48 27.55 -43.47
N GLY A 31 -28.80 26.45 -42.80
CA GLY A 31 -28.82 25.11 -43.39
C GLY A 31 -27.51 24.33 -43.23
N ASP A 32 -26.44 24.94 -42.74
CA ASP A 32 -25.18 24.23 -42.46
C ASP A 32 -25.18 23.61 -41.05
N PRO A 33 -24.40 22.53 -40.83
CA PRO A 33 -24.26 21.91 -39.51
C PRO A 33 -23.73 22.89 -38.46
N CYS A 34 -24.40 22.93 -37.31
CA CYS A 34 -24.00 23.66 -36.11
C CYS A 34 -24.18 22.76 -34.88
N HIS A 35 -23.24 22.81 -33.95
CA HIS A 35 -23.26 21.92 -32.79
C HIS A 35 -23.40 22.74 -31.52
N TYR A 36 -24.30 22.32 -30.63
CA TYR A 36 -24.47 22.96 -29.33
C TYR A 36 -23.56 22.29 -28.30
N VAL A 37 -22.72 23.09 -27.65
CA VAL A 37 -21.83 22.66 -26.58
C VAL A 37 -22.35 23.28 -25.29
N ALA A 38 -22.90 22.44 -24.41
CA ALA A 38 -23.37 22.87 -23.10
C ALA A 38 -22.20 23.37 -22.24
N THR A 39 -22.44 24.38 -21.39
CA THR A 39 -21.41 24.81 -20.42
C THR A 39 -21.48 23.96 -19.15
N ILE A 40 -20.36 23.90 -18.41
CA ILE A 40 -20.28 23.21 -17.11
C ILE A 40 -21.21 23.86 -16.06
N ASP A 41 -21.55 25.13 -16.24
CA ASP A 41 -22.48 25.85 -15.37
C ASP A 41 -23.92 25.68 -15.90
N PRO A 42 -24.80 24.94 -15.20
CA PRO A 42 -26.16 24.70 -15.68
C PRO A 42 -27.00 25.99 -15.77
N ASN A 43 -26.55 27.09 -15.17
CA ASN A 43 -27.23 28.39 -15.24
C ASN A 43 -26.81 29.23 -16.45
N LYS A 44 -25.85 28.77 -17.27
CA LYS A 44 -25.42 29.47 -18.48
C LYS A 44 -25.90 28.72 -19.72
N PRO A 45 -26.46 29.45 -20.71
CA PRO A 45 -26.72 28.84 -22.00
C PRO A 45 -25.41 28.36 -22.61
N GLY A 46 -25.45 27.19 -23.22
CA GLY A 46 -24.38 26.63 -24.04
C GLY A 46 -24.15 27.47 -25.29
N ARG A 47 -23.22 27.00 -26.13
CA ARG A 47 -22.77 27.75 -27.30
C ARG A 47 -22.94 26.94 -28.57
N PHE A 48 -23.33 27.60 -29.65
CA PHE A 48 -23.34 27.02 -30.99
C PHE A 48 -21.99 27.23 -31.69
N VAL A 49 -21.37 26.13 -32.11
CA VAL A 49 -20.07 26.12 -32.76
C VAL A 49 -20.13 25.43 -34.12
N CYS A 50 -19.24 25.82 -35.04
CA CYS A 50 -19.11 25.17 -36.34
C CYS A 50 -18.53 23.75 -36.20
N GLY A 51 -18.64 22.94 -37.26
CA GLY A 51 -18.16 21.55 -37.26
C GLY A 51 -16.69 21.38 -36.85
N SER A 52 -15.79 22.25 -37.34
CA SER A 52 -14.37 22.18 -36.97
C SER A 52 -14.12 22.44 -35.49
N CYS A 53 -14.85 23.38 -34.88
CA CYS A 53 -14.77 23.66 -33.45
C CYS A 53 -15.41 22.55 -32.62
N HIS A 54 -16.49 21.94 -33.09
CA HIS A 54 -17.11 20.80 -32.43
C HIS A 54 -16.15 19.61 -32.35
N SER A 55 -15.53 19.23 -33.47
CA SER A 55 -14.50 18.17 -33.48
C SER A 55 -13.34 18.47 -32.54
N ARG A 56 -12.98 19.74 -32.36
CA ARG A 56 -11.96 20.16 -31.38
C ARG A 56 -12.44 19.93 -29.93
N TYR A 57 -13.68 20.29 -29.61
CA TYR A 57 -14.24 20.05 -28.26
C TYR A 57 -14.38 18.56 -27.93
N GLN A 58 -14.71 17.72 -28.92
CA GLN A 58 -14.78 16.27 -28.73
C GLN A 58 -13.42 15.65 -28.39
N LYS A 59 -12.32 16.22 -28.89
CA LYS A 59 -10.95 15.75 -28.61
C LYS A 59 -10.36 16.31 -27.31
N LYS A 60 -10.96 17.35 -26.73
CA LYS A 60 -10.45 17.99 -25.51
C LYS A 60 -10.87 17.19 -24.28
N VAL A 61 -9.89 16.67 -23.54
CA VAL A 61 -10.07 15.77 -22.38
C VAL A 61 -10.89 16.40 -21.23
N ALA A 62 -10.97 17.73 -21.15
CA ALA A 62 -11.74 18.45 -20.14
C ALA A 62 -13.26 18.57 -20.44
N THR A 63 -13.69 18.23 -21.66
CA THR A 63 -15.09 18.34 -22.12
C THR A 63 -15.83 17.00 -22.23
N THR A 64 -15.19 15.89 -21.83
CA THR A 64 -15.82 14.58 -21.68
C THR A 64 -16.41 14.41 -20.26
N VAL A 65 -17.66 13.95 -20.21
CA VAL A 65 -18.63 14.08 -19.11
C VAL A 65 -18.15 13.47 -17.78
N ARG A 66 -18.31 14.21 -16.66
CA ARG A 66 -18.30 13.67 -15.28
C ARG A 66 -19.74 13.52 -14.76
N PRO A 67 -20.12 12.39 -14.12
CA PRO A 67 -21.45 12.24 -13.52
C PRO A 67 -21.62 13.11 -12.26
N SER A 68 -22.73 13.85 -12.19
CA SER A 68 -23.13 14.65 -11.03
C SER A 68 -23.90 13.81 -10.01
N SER A 69 -23.42 13.77 -8.76
CA SER A 69 -24.09 13.10 -7.62
C SER A 69 -25.02 14.06 -6.88
N GLN A 70 -26.34 13.83 -6.95
CA GLN A 70 -27.32 14.48 -6.09
C GLN A 70 -27.96 13.51 -5.10
N HIS A 71 -28.04 14.00 -3.87
CA HIS A 71 -28.58 13.40 -2.64
C HIS A 71 -30.11 13.28 -2.66
N ILE A 72 -30.64 12.17 -2.15
CA ILE A 72 -31.97 12.10 -1.52
C ILE A 72 -31.80 11.48 -0.13
N GLY A 73 -32.19 12.22 0.90
CA GLY A 73 -32.12 11.82 2.30
C GLY A 73 -33.44 11.25 2.82
N PHE A 74 -33.33 10.23 3.67
CA PHE A 74 -34.40 9.83 4.59
C PHE A 74 -33.87 9.86 6.03
N ARG A 75 -34.71 10.36 6.94
CA ARG A 75 -34.45 10.66 8.35
C ARG A 75 -35.44 9.87 9.22
N MET A 76 -35.07 9.65 10.49
CA MET A 76 -35.85 9.39 11.74
C MET A 76 -35.37 8.12 12.49
N PRO A 77 -35.59 7.94 13.83
CA PRO A 77 -35.20 8.81 14.98
C PRO A 77 -34.71 8.05 16.26
N GLY A 78 -34.15 8.76 17.26
CA GLY A 78 -34.13 8.44 18.73
C GLY A 78 -32.85 7.80 19.35
N THR A 79 -31.96 8.54 20.07
CA THR A 79 -31.85 8.83 21.55
C THR A 79 -31.50 7.61 22.44
N ASP A 80 -30.61 7.55 23.45
CA ASP A 80 -29.75 8.45 24.27
C ASP A 80 -28.86 7.51 25.15
N GLN A 81 -27.54 7.70 25.37
CA GLN A 81 -26.82 8.21 26.59
C GLN A 81 -25.45 7.50 26.75
N TYR A 82 -24.46 8.15 27.38
CA TYR A 82 -22.98 7.89 27.38
C TYR A 82 -22.40 7.62 28.82
N PRO A 83 -21.08 7.34 29.05
CA PRO A 83 -20.40 6.05 29.40
C PRO A 83 -19.76 6.09 30.84
N PRO A 84 -18.55 5.54 31.20
CA PRO A 84 -17.71 4.33 30.91
C PRO A 84 -17.44 3.52 32.25
N PRO A 85 -16.40 2.65 32.52
CA PRO A 85 -15.19 2.24 31.76
C PRO A 85 -14.80 0.73 31.72
N HIS A 86 -13.80 0.43 30.87
CA HIS A 86 -13.01 -0.82 30.69
C HIS A 86 -11.91 -0.98 31.78
N PRO A 87 -11.19 -2.13 31.99
CA PRO A 87 -10.65 -3.00 30.92
C PRO A 87 -10.47 -4.52 31.20
N LEU A 88 -10.16 -5.25 30.11
CA LEU A 88 -9.68 -6.64 30.04
C LEU A 88 -8.28 -6.77 30.68
N PRO A 89 -7.97 -7.82 31.44
CA PRO A 89 -7.36 -9.06 30.91
C PRO A 89 -7.85 -10.35 31.63
N ASP A 90 -7.67 -11.53 31.02
CA ASP A 90 -8.32 -12.84 31.36
C ASP A 90 -8.71 -13.06 32.83
N MET A 91 -9.95 -12.67 33.20
CA MET A 91 -10.27 -12.39 34.60
C MET A 91 -10.46 -13.63 35.48
N HIS A 92 -10.58 -14.83 34.91
CA HIS A 92 -10.66 -16.07 35.72
C HIS A 92 -9.33 -16.85 35.75
N GLY A 93 -8.51 -16.76 34.71
CA GLY A 93 -7.13 -17.26 34.71
C GLY A 93 -6.22 -16.41 35.61
N VAL A 94 -6.25 -15.09 35.43
CA VAL A 94 -5.44 -14.14 36.22
C VAL A 94 -5.90 -14.09 37.69
N ARG A 95 -7.21 -14.14 37.97
CA ARG A 95 -7.75 -14.08 39.35
C ARG A 95 -7.47 -15.33 40.18
N ARG A 96 -7.37 -16.51 39.58
CA ARG A 96 -6.99 -17.73 40.31
C ARG A 96 -5.49 -17.72 40.64
N SER A 97 -4.66 -17.28 39.70
CA SER A 97 -3.21 -17.18 39.89
C SER A 97 -2.83 -16.10 40.92
N VAL A 98 -3.47 -14.92 40.85
CA VAL A 98 -3.25 -13.80 41.79
C VAL A 98 -3.81 -14.08 43.19
N ASN A 99 -5.00 -14.70 43.31
CA ASN A 99 -5.55 -15.05 44.64
C ASN A 99 -4.76 -16.15 45.36
N ALA A 100 -4.07 -17.02 44.62
CA ALA A 100 -3.16 -18.02 45.18
C ALA A 100 -1.84 -17.37 45.64
N ALA A 101 -1.30 -16.43 44.86
CA ALA A 101 -0.09 -15.69 45.20
C ALA A 101 -0.28 -14.67 46.34
N GLN A 102 -1.43 -14.00 46.42
CA GLN A 102 -1.71 -12.96 47.43
C GLN A 102 -2.08 -13.50 48.82
N ARG A 103 -2.58 -14.74 48.93
CA ARG A 103 -2.84 -15.36 50.24
C ARG A 103 -1.57 -15.83 50.96
N ALA A 104 -0.45 -15.94 50.26
CA ALA A 104 0.82 -16.39 50.81
C ALA A 104 1.76 -15.25 51.26
N GLY A 105 1.35 -13.98 51.12
CA GLY A 105 2.27 -12.84 51.26
C GLY A 105 1.71 -11.64 51.99
N THR A 106 1.33 -11.78 53.26
CA THR A 106 1.23 -10.63 54.19
C THR A 106 1.82 -10.99 55.55
N ILE A 107 3.14 -10.82 55.69
CA ILE A 107 3.77 -10.54 56.97
C ILE A 107 3.58 -9.04 57.22
N ASN A 108 2.87 -8.71 58.29
CA ASN A 108 2.61 -7.34 58.74
C ASN A 108 3.91 -6.62 59.15
N PRO A 109 4.14 -5.35 58.78
CA PRO A 109 4.97 -4.46 59.58
C PRO A 109 4.18 -3.94 60.80
N PRO A 110 4.84 -3.64 61.93
CA PRO A 110 4.16 -3.33 63.19
C PRO A 110 3.49 -1.95 63.19
N ARG A 111 2.37 -1.87 63.92
CA ARG A 111 1.59 -0.65 64.20
C ARG A 111 2.41 0.39 64.95
N VAL A 112 2.44 1.62 64.42
CA VAL A 112 2.76 2.83 65.19
C VAL A 112 1.46 3.35 65.80
N ILE A 113 1.43 3.47 67.13
CA ILE A 113 0.33 4.08 67.90
C ILE A 113 0.59 5.59 67.96
N ALA A 114 -0.36 6.39 67.48
CA ALA A 114 -0.38 7.83 67.73
C ALA A 114 -1.11 8.11 69.04
N THR A 115 -0.37 8.56 70.05
CA THR A 115 -0.91 9.17 71.27
C THR A 115 -1.21 10.65 71.03
N SER A 116 -2.45 11.03 71.31
CA SER A 116 -2.88 12.42 71.44
C SER A 116 -2.40 13.00 72.76
N HIS A 117 -1.64 14.10 72.75
CA HIS A 117 -1.66 15.13 73.80
C HIS A 117 -1.14 16.45 73.23
N GLY A 118 -1.86 17.53 73.54
CA GLY A 118 -1.46 18.89 73.22
C GLY A 118 -0.58 19.53 74.31
N LEU A 119 -0.24 20.79 74.02
CA LEU A 119 0.42 21.83 74.83
C LEU A 119 1.91 22.09 74.56
N GLN A 120 2.14 23.34 74.08
CA GLN A 120 3.20 24.30 74.39
C GLN A 120 4.68 23.91 74.33
N GLY A 121 5.45 24.69 73.53
CA GLY A 121 6.70 25.29 74.00
C GLY A 121 8.02 24.90 73.31
N SER A 122 8.62 25.86 72.60
CA SER A 122 10.05 26.24 72.63
C SER A 122 11.19 25.31 72.14
N ARG A 123 11.96 25.88 71.18
CA ARG A 123 13.43 25.86 70.96
C ARG A 123 14.19 24.59 70.49
N SER A 124 14.95 24.83 69.41
CA SER A 124 16.35 24.45 69.06
C SER A 124 16.88 23.00 69.10
N ALA A 125 17.50 22.67 67.94
CA ALA A 125 18.82 22.04 67.73
C ALA A 125 19.01 20.52 67.51
N SER A 126 19.89 20.24 66.54
CA SER A 126 20.81 19.09 66.33
C SER A 126 20.31 17.71 65.84
N GLY A 127 20.99 17.17 64.80
CA GLY A 127 20.86 15.81 64.20
C GLY A 127 21.35 14.65 65.10
N PRO A 128 21.67 13.41 64.63
CA PRO A 128 22.58 13.12 63.50
C PRO A 128 22.38 11.78 62.68
N VAL A 129 23.33 11.60 61.74
CA VAL A 129 23.83 10.49 60.88
C VAL A 129 23.69 9.02 61.37
N VAL A 130 23.40 8.08 60.44
CA VAL A 130 23.73 6.62 60.54
C VAL A 130 24.10 6.03 59.16
N GLY A 131 25.20 5.27 59.10
CA GLY A 131 25.84 4.70 57.91
C GLY A 131 25.59 3.22 57.60
N ILE A 132 26.22 2.77 56.52
CA ILE A 132 26.13 1.44 55.87
C ILE A 132 27.30 0.54 56.32
N PRO A 133 27.12 -0.80 56.45
CA PRO A 133 28.23 -1.74 56.43
C PRO A 133 28.20 -2.74 55.27
N THR A 134 29.41 -3.03 54.76
CA THR A 134 29.83 -4.08 53.82
C THR A 134 30.39 -5.31 54.54
N GLY A 135 30.29 -6.53 53.96
CA GLY A 135 31.24 -7.62 54.25
C GLY A 135 30.80 -9.11 54.09
N SER A 136 31.20 -9.71 52.97
CA SER A 136 31.70 -11.08 52.64
C SER A 136 31.61 -12.34 53.55
N SER A 137 31.24 -13.47 52.92
CA SER A 137 31.97 -14.77 52.78
C SER A 137 31.46 -16.10 53.42
N ARG A 138 31.38 -17.12 52.54
CA ARG A 138 31.75 -18.57 52.64
C ARG A 138 30.78 -19.69 53.12
N ASN A 139 30.43 -20.54 52.13
CA ASN A 139 30.35 -22.02 52.03
C ASN A 139 29.86 -22.93 53.19
N GLN A 140 28.82 -23.75 52.95
CA GLN A 140 28.92 -25.20 52.64
C GLN A 140 27.55 -25.87 52.37
N ALA A 141 27.63 -27.01 51.67
CA ALA A 141 26.62 -27.87 51.04
C ALA A 141 25.45 -28.40 51.90
N SER A 142 24.26 -28.65 51.30
CA SER A 142 23.85 -29.96 50.73
C SER A 142 22.34 -30.05 50.40
N THR A 143 22.05 -30.75 49.28
CA THR A 143 20.86 -31.57 48.92
C THR A 143 19.48 -30.96 48.55
N SER A 144 19.16 -31.11 47.25
CA SER A 144 17.91 -31.57 46.60
C SER A 144 16.55 -30.93 46.93
N HIS A 145 15.98 -30.21 45.96
CA HIS A 145 14.82 -30.64 45.15
C HIS A 145 14.48 -29.53 44.13
N GLY A 146 14.20 -29.92 42.88
CA GLY A 146 13.89 -28.98 41.80
C GLY A 146 12.52 -28.32 41.92
N LEU A 147 12.37 -27.17 41.25
CA LEU A 147 11.18 -26.71 40.51
C LEU A 147 11.41 -25.27 39.99
N GLY A 148 11.24 -25.07 38.68
CA GLY A 148 10.65 -23.85 38.10
C GLY A 148 11.52 -22.59 37.94
N VAL A 149 12.45 -22.60 36.99
CA VAL A 149 12.98 -21.36 36.38
C VAL A 149 12.02 -20.92 35.29
N GLY A 150 11.41 -19.75 35.46
CA GLY A 150 10.44 -19.17 34.52
C GLY A 150 10.53 -17.65 34.48
N TYR A 151 11.74 -17.11 34.33
CA TYR A 151 11.94 -15.73 33.89
C TYR A 151 13.06 -15.75 32.86
N THR A 152 12.71 -15.58 31.59
CA THR A 152 13.68 -15.46 30.50
C THR A 152 14.41 -14.11 30.61
N THR A 153 15.63 -14.07 30.10
CA THR A 153 16.49 -12.89 29.96
C THR A 153 15.78 -11.70 29.27
N ASN A 154 14.75 -11.95 28.46
CA ASN A 154 13.92 -10.92 27.82
C ASN A 154 13.12 -10.07 28.83
N HIS A 155 12.83 -10.56 30.03
CA HIS A 155 12.12 -9.78 31.05
C HIS A 155 13.02 -8.74 31.74
N ALA A 156 14.34 -9.01 31.81
CA ALA A 156 15.31 -8.03 32.28
C ALA A 156 15.54 -6.92 31.25
N ALA A 157 15.49 -7.26 29.95
CA ALA A 157 15.59 -6.30 28.85
C ALA A 157 14.39 -5.34 28.80
N HIS A 158 13.19 -5.76 29.22
CA HIS A 158 12.00 -4.90 29.17
C HIS A 158 12.05 -3.68 30.12
N ALA A 159 12.81 -3.75 31.21
CA ALA A 159 13.01 -2.61 32.11
C ALA A 159 14.03 -1.62 31.51
N SER A 160 15.16 -2.12 31.02
CA SER A 160 16.18 -1.31 30.35
C SER A 160 15.71 -0.76 29.01
N GLN A 161 14.85 -1.47 28.27
CA GLN A 161 14.26 -1.02 27.01
C GLN A 161 13.16 0.02 27.26
N ARG A 162 12.32 -0.11 28.30
CA ARG A 162 11.43 0.98 28.72
C ARG A 162 12.20 2.19 29.23
N GLU A 163 13.29 2.00 29.96
CA GLU A 163 14.12 3.11 30.42
C GLU A 163 14.90 3.75 29.25
N TYR A 164 15.33 2.96 28.26
CA TYR A 164 15.92 3.43 27.02
C TYR A 164 14.90 4.19 26.18
N TRP A 165 13.71 3.66 25.90
CA TRP A 165 12.63 4.37 25.20
C TRP A 165 12.09 5.56 25.98
N SER A 166 12.06 5.49 27.31
CA SER A 166 11.72 6.64 28.15
C SER A 166 12.83 7.69 28.07
N LYS A 167 14.10 7.30 28.12
CA LYS A 167 15.22 8.22 27.95
C LYS A 167 15.19 8.80 26.54
N LEU A 168 15.05 8.01 25.48
CA LEU A 168 14.94 8.46 24.08
C LEU A 168 13.75 9.41 23.87
N ALA A 169 12.58 9.08 24.43
CA ALA A 169 11.38 9.94 24.39
C ALA A 169 11.54 11.25 25.19
N TYR A 170 12.45 11.31 26.16
CA TYR A 170 12.76 12.51 26.94
C TYR A 170 14.12 13.17 26.60
N SER A 171 14.99 12.50 25.83
CA SER A 171 16.38 12.90 25.53
C SER A 171 16.58 13.33 24.08
N MET A 172 15.62 13.04 23.17
CA MET A 172 15.46 13.85 21.97
C MET A 172 14.92 15.22 22.41
N GLY A 173 15.85 16.13 22.69
CA GLY A 173 15.59 17.45 23.24
C GLY A 173 14.52 18.19 22.44
N SER A 174 13.45 18.58 23.12
CA SER A 174 12.22 19.19 22.59
C SER A 174 11.56 18.36 21.48
N HIS A 175 10.29 17.97 21.66
CA HIS A 175 9.47 17.59 20.51
C HIS A 175 9.68 18.65 19.44
N ALA A 176 10.29 18.30 18.29
CA ALA A 176 10.38 19.23 17.20
C ALA A 176 8.94 19.63 16.90
N GLU A 177 8.60 20.86 17.26
CA GLU A 177 7.29 21.42 17.02
C GLU A 177 7.20 21.50 15.50
N THR A 178 6.58 20.51 14.87
CA THR A 178 6.50 20.42 13.41
C THR A 178 5.08 20.62 12.92
N ILE A 179 4.98 21.04 11.65
CA ILE A 179 3.76 21.23 10.90
C ILE A 179 3.85 20.43 9.59
N SER A 180 2.71 20.26 8.94
CA SER A 180 2.64 19.76 7.57
C SER A 180 2.06 20.83 6.65
N LEU A 181 2.48 20.84 5.40
CA LEU A 181 1.99 21.73 4.35
C LEU A 181 1.27 20.91 3.27
N ASP A 182 0.21 21.48 2.74
CA ASP A 182 -0.51 21.04 1.54
C ASP A 182 -0.40 22.17 0.52
N ILE A 183 0.41 21.96 -0.51
CA ILE A 183 0.85 22.99 -1.44
C ILE A 183 0.20 22.74 -2.79
N SER A 184 -0.45 23.75 -3.38
CA SER A 184 -1.15 23.63 -4.67
C SER A 184 -0.84 24.78 -5.61
N ALA A 185 -1.07 24.60 -6.91
CA ALA A 185 -0.90 25.65 -7.92
C ALA A 185 -2.25 26.11 -8.49
N VAL A 186 -2.44 27.42 -8.58
CA VAL A 186 -3.62 28.06 -9.20
C VAL A 186 -3.16 29.21 -10.11
N HIS A 187 -3.99 29.61 -11.05
CA HIS A 187 -3.84 30.90 -11.71
C HIS A 187 -4.90 31.88 -11.19
N ASP A 188 -4.54 33.16 -11.16
CA ASP A 188 -5.49 34.22 -10.85
C ASP A 188 -6.59 34.25 -11.93
N ALA A 189 -7.85 34.32 -11.47
CA ALA A 189 -9.04 34.32 -12.32
C ALA A 189 -9.60 35.74 -12.57
N GLY A 190 -8.86 36.76 -12.12
CA GLY A 190 -9.23 38.16 -12.21
C GLY A 190 -10.42 38.53 -11.32
N ALA A 191 -10.78 39.82 -11.32
CA ALA A 191 -11.80 40.40 -10.43
C ALA A 191 -13.26 39.88 -10.63
N LYS A 192 -13.48 38.86 -11.46
CA LYS A 192 -14.80 38.59 -12.06
C LYS A 192 -15.72 37.67 -11.27
N ARG A 193 -15.33 37.15 -10.10
CA ARG A 193 -16.23 36.32 -9.27
C ARG A 193 -16.06 36.57 -7.79
N LYS A 194 -17.13 37.06 -7.16
CA LYS A 194 -17.26 37.21 -5.71
C LYS A 194 -17.22 35.81 -5.05
N GLY A 195 -16.03 35.35 -4.67
CA GLY A 195 -15.84 34.16 -3.83
C GLY A 195 -14.97 33.04 -4.40
N SER A 196 -14.66 33.00 -5.70
CA SER A 196 -13.69 32.04 -6.25
C SER A 196 -12.34 32.73 -6.35
N ARG A 197 -11.38 32.30 -5.52
CA ARG A 197 -10.13 33.04 -5.32
C ARG A 197 -9.02 32.66 -6.30
N GLY A 198 -9.16 31.58 -7.07
CA GLY A 198 -8.30 31.23 -8.21
C GLY A 198 -8.79 29.95 -8.90
N THR A 199 -8.23 29.63 -10.07
CA THR A 199 -8.54 28.41 -10.81
C THR A 199 -7.39 27.42 -10.68
N PRO A 200 -7.62 26.19 -10.18
CA PRO A 200 -6.57 25.17 -10.07
C PRO A 200 -5.91 24.87 -11.41
N ILE A 201 -4.58 24.81 -11.41
CA ILE A 201 -3.80 24.41 -12.57
C ILE A 201 -3.65 22.90 -12.54
N SER A 202 -4.45 22.21 -13.35
CA SER A 202 -4.44 20.73 -13.41
C SER A 202 -4.64 20.11 -12.02
N ASN A 203 -3.94 19.01 -11.72
CA ASN A 203 -3.90 18.34 -10.42
C ASN A 203 -2.58 18.62 -9.67
N ILE A 204 -1.94 19.77 -9.88
CA ILE A 204 -0.67 20.09 -9.20
C ILE A 204 -0.95 20.38 -7.72
N ARG A 205 -0.66 19.37 -6.89
CA ARG A 205 -0.77 19.42 -5.43
C ARG A 205 0.25 18.48 -4.82
N GLU A 206 0.90 18.90 -3.74
CA GLU A 206 1.95 18.16 -3.06
C GLU A 206 1.88 18.36 -1.54
N GLY A 207 2.16 17.30 -0.77
CA GLY A 207 2.24 17.38 0.69
C GLY A 207 3.70 17.44 1.17
N LYS A 208 4.00 18.33 2.11
CA LYS A 208 5.28 18.33 2.84
C LYS A 208 5.04 18.13 4.33
N LYS A 209 5.81 17.25 4.96
CA LYS A 209 5.72 16.95 6.40
C LYS A 209 6.98 17.42 7.12
N ASP A 210 6.92 17.38 8.44
CA ASP A 210 8.07 17.61 9.32
C ASP A 210 8.76 18.96 9.14
N ILE A 211 7.97 19.97 8.76
CA ILE A 211 8.44 21.36 8.65
C ILE A 211 8.47 21.96 10.05
N HIS A 212 9.57 22.58 10.44
CA HIS A 212 9.69 23.23 11.74
C HIS A 212 8.61 24.31 11.91
N ALA A 213 7.85 24.28 13.00
CA ALA A 213 6.70 25.16 13.21
C ALA A 213 7.09 26.62 13.43
N GLN A 214 8.35 26.89 13.78
CA GLN A 214 8.89 28.24 13.88
C GLN A 214 9.33 28.83 12.53
N ILE A 215 9.11 28.13 11.42
CA ILE A 215 9.43 28.62 10.07
C ILE A 215 8.74 29.96 9.78
N ASP A 216 9.48 30.87 9.16
CA ASP A 216 8.98 32.19 8.79
C ASP A 216 8.37 32.21 7.38
N ALA A 217 7.79 33.36 6.99
CA ALA A 217 7.12 33.47 5.70
C ALA A 217 8.07 33.33 4.49
N PRO A 218 9.27 33.98 4.45
CA PRO A 218 10.24 33.77 3.39
C PRO A 218 10.63 32.31 3.17
N ASP A 219 10.90 31.55 4.23
CA ASP A 219 11.26 30.14 4.10
C ASP A 219 10.07 29.28 3.66
N LEU A 220 8.84 29.61 4.09
CA LEU A 220 7.62 28.97 3.57
C LEU A 220 7.41 29.23 2.06
N ILE A 221 7.67 30.45 1.59
CA ILE A 221 7.63 30.80 0.17
C ILE A 221 8.62 29.93 -0.61
N LYS A 222 9.87 29.84 -0.11
CA LYS A 222 10.91 29.01 -0.72
C LYS A 222 10.48 27.55 -0.82
N ILE A 223 10.01 26.96 0.29
CA ILE A 223 9.52 25.56 0.30
C ILE A 223 8.37 25.36 -0.69
N ALA A 224 7.41 26.29 -0.77
CA ALA A 224 6.28 26.19 -1.68
C ALA A 224 6.71 26.26 -3.15
N LEU A 225 7.59 27.21 -3.49
CA LEU A 225 8.12 27.36 -4.85
C LEU A 225 9.00 26.16 -5.23
N ASP A 226 9.95 25.75 -4.40
CA ASP A 226 10.82 24.60 -4.68
C ASP A 226 10.01 23.30 -4.88
N THR A 227 8.87 23.18 -4.18
CA THR A 227 7.98 22.02 -4.31
C THR A 227 7.14 22.04 -5.59
N ILE A 228 6.67 23.21 -6.02
CA ILE A 228 5.65 23.33 -7.08
C ILE A 228 6.25 23.73 -8.43
N LEU A 229 7.33 24.53 -8.46
CA LEU A 229 7.94 25.02 -9.69
C LEU A 229 8.35 23.89 -10.66
N PRO A 230 8.99 22.79 -10.23
CA PRO A 230 9.32 21.71 -11.15
C PRO A 230 8.09 21.15 -11.88
N LYS A 231 6.95 21.04 -11.18
CA LYS A 231 5.68 20.55 -11.74
C LYS A 231 5.06 21.53 -12.73
N ILE A 232 5.17 22.84 -12.47
CA ILE A 232 4.71 23.88 -13.41
C ILE A 232 5.60 23.91 -14.66
N LEU A 233 6.92 23.82 -14.49
CA LEU A 233 7.86 23.78 -15.61
C LEU A 233 7.66 22.52 -16.48
N ALA A 234 7.34 21.38 -15.84
CA ALA A 234 7.04 20.13 -16.55
C ALA A 234 5.74 20.19 -17.37
N LEU A 235 4.76 21.03 -17.00
CA LEU A 235 3.52 21.19 -17.80
C LEU A 235 3.80 21.68 -19.22
N SER A 236 4.80 22.54 -19.39
CA SER A 236 5.17 23.09 -20.71
C SER A 236 6.62 23.59 -20.68
N PRO A 237 7.59 22.71 -20.95
CA PRO A 237 9.01 23.05 -20.89
C PRO A 237 9.43 24.16 -21.85
N ALA A 238 8.66 24.37 -22.93
CA ALA A 238 8.93 25.37 -23.95
C ALA A 238 8.31 26.75 -23.67
N PHE A 239 7.44 26.88 -22.67
CA PHE A 239 6.90 28.17 -22.26
C PHE A 239 7.79 28.82 -21.19
N ALA A 240 8.21 30.06 -21.43
CA ALA A 240 9.09 30.80 -20.53
C ALA A 240 8.32 31.39 -19.34
N TRP A 241 8.08 30.58 -18.32
CA TRP A 241 7.47 31.02 -17.05
C TRP A 241 8.37 32.04 -16.35
N ARG A 242 7.81 33.21 -15.98
CA ARG A 242 8.46 34.19 -15.10
C ARG A 242 8.11 33.85 -13.66
N THR A 243 8.87 32.92 -13.10
CA THR A 243 8.64 32.36 -11.75
C THR A 243 8.76 33.38 -10.63
N LEU A 244 9.51 34.47 -10.85
CA LEU A 244 9.64 35.60 -9.92
C LEU A 244 8.34 36.40 -9.73
N GLU A 245 7.38 36.26 -10.66
CA GLU A 245 6.08 36.91 -10.55
C GLU A 245 5.06 36.06 -9.78
N PHE A 246 5.42 34.83 -9.38
CA PHE A 246 4.50 33.95 -8.67
C PHE A 246 4.35 34.43 -7.23
N VAL A 247 3.13 34.35 -6.70
CA VAL A 247 2.82 34.76 -5.33
C VAL A 247 2.42 33.54 -4.53
N VAL A 248 2.96 33.39 -3.32
CA VAL A 248 2.55 32.30 -2.42
C VAL A 248 1.56 32.85 -1.40
N GLN A 249 0.40 32.22 -1.31
CA GLN A 249 -0.69 32.64 -0.44
C GLN A 249 -1.14 31.51 0.49
N ASP A 250 -1.60 31.85 1.69
CA ASP A 250 -2.16 30.87 2.62
C ASP A 250 -3.65 30.55 2.32
N ALA A 251 -4.27 29.73 3.19
CA ALA A 251 -5.69 29.41 3.10
C ALA A 251 -6.61 30.65 3.22
N GLY A 252 -6.12 31.72 3.85
CA GLY A 252 -6.76 33.03 3.97
C GLY A 252 -6.61 33.91 2.73
N TRP A 253 -5.80 33.49 1.74
CA TRP A 253 -5.38 34.26 0.57
C TRP A 253 -4.56 35.50 0.94
N VAL A 254 -3.78 35.38 2.01
CA VAL A 254 -2.82 36.39 2.41
C VAL A 254 -1.51 36.12 1.70
N ASP A 255 -0.96 37.15 1.04
CA ASP A 255 0.34 37.08 0.38
C ASP A 255 1.46 37.01 1.42
N LEU A 256 2.16 35.88 1.48
CA LEU A 256 3.23 35.64 2.44
C LEU A 256 4.39 36.61 2.27
N SER A 257 4.60 37.20 1.08
CA SER A 257 5.68 38.18 0.85
C SER A 257 5.47 39.49 1.59
N THR A 258 4.22 39.78 1.99
CA THR A 258 3.86 40.97 2.77
C THR A 258 4.15 40.81 4.27
N HIS A 259 4.49 39.59 4.71
CA HIS A 259 4.78 39.31 6.12
C HIS A 259 6.24 39.60 6.48
N PRO A 260 6.50 40.07 7.71
CA PRO A 260 7.86 40.36 8.15
C PRO A 260 8.70 39.07 8.20
N ALA A 261 9.94 39.15 7.69
CA ALA A 261 10.94 38.11 7.85
C ALA A 261 11.26 37.87 9.34
N ASN A 262 11.74 36.68 9.68
CA ASN A 262 12.15 36.27 11.04
C ASN A 262 11.02 36.19 12.07
N ARG A 263 9.77 36.06 11.64
CA ARG A 263 8.65 35.74 12.54
C ARG A 263 7.99 34.44 12.13
N PRO A 264 7.81 33.50 13.06
CA PRO A 264 7.08 32.28 12.78
C PRO A 264 5.68 32.57 12.24
N TYR A 265 5.36 32.05 11.05
CA TYR A 265 4.10 32.39 10.39
C TYR A 265 2.90 31.66 11.02
N PHE A 266 2.96 30.32 11.09
CA PHE A 266 1.86 29.49 11.58
C PHE A 266 1.95 29.11 13.06
N TYR A 267 3.06 29.46 13.74
CA TYR A 267 3.37 28.93 15.06
C TYR A 267 2.29 29.18 16.11
N SER A 268 1.75 30.39 16.16
CA SER A 268 0.69 30.75 17.11
C SER A 268 -0.59 29.93 16.89
N GLU A 269 -0.85 29.50 15.66
CA GLU A 269 -2.01 28.68 15.35
C GLU A 269 -1.87 27.23 15.83
N CYS A 270 -0.64 26.75 16.03
CA CYS A 270 -0.40 25.40 16.54
C CYS A 270 -0.74 25.25 18.04
N TRP A 271 -0.87 26.35 18.76
CA TRP A 271 -1.18 26.33 20.19
C TRP A 271 -2.68 26.25 20.45
N HIS A 272 -3.10 25.23 21.20
CA HIS A 272 -4.48 25.07 21.64
C HIS A 272 -4.59 25.12 23.16
N THR A 273 -5.55 25.90 23.67
CA THR A 273 -5.92 25.86 25.08
C THR A 273 -6.75 24.60 25.35
N SER A 274 -6.19 23.67 26.11
CA SER A 274 -6.88 22.48 26.61
C SER A 274 -7.38 22.73 28.02
N LYS A 275 -8.69 22.51 28.26
CA LYS A 275 -9.30 22.52 29.59
C LYS A 275 -9.31 21.12 30.15
N ARG A 276 -8.51 20.86 31.18
CA ARG A 276 -8.58 19.61 31.95
C ARG A 276 -8.93 19.97 33.40
N GLY A 277 -10.23 19.97 33.69
CA GLY A 277 -10.78 20.51 34.94
C GLY A 277 -10.80 22.04 34.94
N SER A 278 -10.47 22.67 36.07
CA SER A 278 -10.41 24.13 36.23
C SER A 278 -9.11 24.76 35.70
N LYS A 279 -8.15 23.95 35.22
CA LYS A 279 -6.87 24.45 34.70
C LYS A 279 -6.89 24.48 33.17
N GLU A 280 -6.51 25.63 32.62
CA GLU A 280 -6.23 25.83 31.20
C GLU A 280 -4.73 25.61 30.96
N ALA A 281 -4.38 24.71 30.04
CA ALA A 281 -3.01 24.48 29.61
C ALA A 281 -2.91 24.70 28.10
N LYS A 282 -1.91 25.47 27.64
CA LYS A 282 -1.59 25.57 26.21
C LYS A 282 -0.78 24.35 25.80
N VAL A 283 -1.26 23.64 24.79
CA VAL A 283 -0.61 22.45 24.25
C VAL A 283 -0.38 22.68 22.76
N PHE A 284 0.84 22.45 22.31
CA PHE A 284 1.18 22.45 20.89
C PHE A 284 0.50 21.27 20.20
N LYS A 285 -0.13 21.51 19.05
CA LYS A 285 -0.70 20.47 18.20
C LYS A 285 -0.13 20.57 16.81
N LEU A 286 0.35 19.44 16.30
CA LEU A 286 0.69 19.29 14.91
C LEU A 286 -0.53 19.62 14.03
N LYS A 287 -0.32 20.52 13.08
CA LYS A 287 -1.35 21.02 12.16
C LYS A 287 -0.87 20.89 10.73
N GLN A 288 -1.83 20.70 9.83
CA GLN A 288 -1.63 20.83 8.40
C GLN A 288 -2.15 22.19 7.94
N PHE A 289 -1.30 22.95 7.25
CA PHE A 289 -1.63 24.23 6.64
C PHE A 289 -1.67 24.11 5.12
N ALA A 290 -2.42 24.98 4.46
CA ALA A 290 -2.49 25.01 3.00
C ALA A 290 -1.76 26.25 2.47
N LEU A 291 -0.90 26.04 1.48
CA LEU A 291 -0.25 27.09 0.71
C LEU A 291 -0.64 26.96 -0.77
N THR A 292 -0.78 28.09 -1.43
CA THR A 292 -1.20 28.19 -2.82
C THR A 292 -0.20 29.04 -3.59
N VAL A 293 0.45 28.46 -4.58
CA VAL A 293 1.28 29.18 -5.55
C VAL A 293 0.36 29.74 -6.63
N VAL A 294 0.27 31.06 -6.71
CA VAL A 294 -0.60 31.80 -7.61
C VAL A 294 0.20 32.33 -8.80
N ILE A 295 -0.16 31.87 -9.99
CA ILE A 295 0.34 32.40 -11.25
C ILE A 295 -0.46 33.65 -11.63
N PRO A 296 0.19 34.78 -11.96
CA PRO A 296 -0.51 35.99 -12.41
C PRO A 296 -1.40 35.73 -13.62
N GLU A 297 -2.59 36.34 -13.64
CA GLU A 297 -3.57 36.22 -14.74
C GLU A 297 -2.93 36.57 -16.09
N SER A 298 -2.13 37.63 -16.14
CA SER A 298 -1.44 38.08 -17.36
C SER A 298 -0.52 37.03 -17.95
N GLN A 299 0.18 36.27 -17.11
CA GLN A 299 1.10 35.23 -17.56
C GLN A 299 0.35 33.96 -17.95
N TRP A 300 -0.73 33.63 -17.24
CA TRP A 300 -1.58 32.51 -17.62
C TRP A 300 -2.24 32.73 -19.00
N LEU A 301 -2.70 33.94 -19.29
CA LEU A 301 -3.23 34.29 -20.61
C LEU A 301 -2.18 34.16 -21.72
N GLN A 302 -0.92 34.57 -21.46
CA GLN A 302 0.18 34.37 -22.41
C GLN A 302 0.47 32.88 -22.65
N TYR A 303 0.36 32.06 -21.60
CA TYR A 303 0.51 30.61 -21.70
C TYR A 303 -0.60 29.98 -22.55
N GLU A 304 -1.86 30.38 -22.34
CA GLU A 304 -2.98 29.91 -23.17
C GLU A 304 -2.82 30.32 -24.64
N GLU A 305 -2.40 31.56 -24.92
CA GLU A 305 -2.11 32.02 -26.28
C GLU A 305 -0.96 31.24 -26.92
N TRP A 306 0.13 31.02 -26.17
CA TRP A 306 1.26 30.22 -26.64
C TRP A 306 0.87 28.78 -26.97
N LEU A 307 0.06 28.15 -26.11
CA LEU A 307 -0.47 26.80 -26.35
C LEU A 307 -1.26 26.77 -27.66
N GLU A 308 -2.14 27.74 -27.89
CA GLU A 308 -2.95 27.82 -29.10
C GLU A 308 -2.09 27.99 -30.37
N GLN A 309 -1.05 28.83 -30.33
CA GLN A 309 -0.10 29.00 -31.43
C GLN A 309 0.74 27.74 -31.69
N SER A 310 1.10 27.00 -30.63
CA SER A 310 1.86 25.76 -30.75
C SER A 310 1.05 24.64 -31.41
N GLU A 311 -0.24 24.53 -31.07
CA GLU A 311 -1.17 23.58 -31.69
C GLU A 311 -1.37 23.90 -33.18
N GLU A 312 -1.47 25.18 -33.54
CA GLU A 312 -1.66 25.61 -34.93
C GLU A 312 -0.43 25.28 -35.82
N LYS A 313 0.79 25.49 -35.30
CA LYS A 313 2.03 25.12 -35.99
C LYS A 313 2.18 23.61 -36.18
N SER A 314 1.65 22.80 -35.25
CA SER A 314 1.70 21.33 -35.36
C SER A 314 0.76 20.76 -36.42
N HIS A 315 -0.26 21.52 -36.83
CA HIS A 315 -1.30 21.05 -37.75
C HIS A 315 -1.02 21.30 -39.24
N TYR A 316 0.04 22.02 -39.57
CA TYR A 316 0.57 22.07 -40.94
C TYR A 316 1.72 21.07 -41.05
N PRO A 317 1.51 19.86 -41.61
CA PRO A 317 2.63 19.01 -41.96
C PRO A 317 3.50 19.80 -42.94
N ALA A 318 4.77 20.01 -42.58
CA ALA A 318 5.76 20.52 -43.50
C ALA A 318 5.79 19.56 -44.71
N CYS A 319 5.11 19.96 -45.78
CA CYS A 319 5.20 19.26 -47.06
C CYS A 319 6.66 19.43 -47.52
N PRO A 320 7.46 18.36 -47.63
CA PRO A 320 8.80 18.50 -48.14
C PRO A 320 8.66 18.89 -49.62
N LEU A 321 8.99 20.13 -49.94
CA LEU A 321 9.26 20.54 -51.31
C LEU A 321 10.42 19.68 -51.81
N VAL A 322 10.08 18.64 -52.57
CA VAL A 322 11.02 17.82 -53.33
C VAL A 322 11.71 18.75 -54.32
N GLN A 323 12.99 19.06 -54.06
CA GLN A 323 13.86 19.62 -55.08
C GLN A 323 14.20 18.50 -56.05
N ASP A 324 13.67 18.66 -57.26
CA ASP A 324 13.97 17.88 -58.46
C ASP A 324 15.48 17.87 -58.71
N VAL A 325 16.11 16.70 -58.58
CA VAL A 325 17.42 16.43 -59.17
C VAL A 325 17.34 15.16 -59.99
N THR A 326 17.48 15.42 -61.28
CA THR A 326 17.62 14.57 -62.46
C THR A 326 18.54 13.35 -62.36
N ALA A 327 18.13 12.31 -63.11
CA ALA A 327 18.92 11.34 -63.89
C ALA A 327 19.39 10.01 -63.25
N SER A 328 18.69 8.92 -63.64
CA SER A 328 19.09 7.60 -64.19
C SER A 328 20.47 6.95 -63.86
N PRO A 329 20.68 5.62 -64.08
CA PRO A 329 19.77 4.57 -64.62
C PRO A 329 19.69 3.26 -63.79
N LEU A 330 18.73 2.42 -64.21
CA LEU A 330 18.51 1.03 -63.80
C LEU A 330 19.78 0.17 -63.86
N ILE A 331 19.97 -0.63 -62.81
CA ILE A 331 20.71 -1.90 -62.87
C ILE A 331 19.79 -3.02 -62.39
N GLU A 332 19.64 -3.97 -63.29
CA GLU A 332 18.97 -5.25 -63.23
C GLU A 332 19.80 -6.23 -62.41
N GLN A 333 19.22 -6.95 -61.42
CA GLN A 333 19.75 -8.22 -60.94
C GLN A 333 18.75 -9.04 -60.11
N THR A 334 18.23 -10.09 -60.78
CA THR A 334 18.14 -11.50 -60.34
C THR A 334 17.57 -11.82 -58.95
N HIS A 335 16.34 -12.34 -58.96
CA HIS A 335 15.78 -13.19 -57.91
C HIS A 335 16.43 -14.58 -57.95
N ALA A 336 16.92 -15.04 -56.79
CA ALA A 336 17.32 -16.42 -56.55
C ALA A 336 16.27 -17.11 -55.67
N ASP A 337 15.83 -18.28 -56.14
CA ASP A 337 14.95 -19.22 -55.47
C ASP A 337 15.53 -19.73 -54.15
N LEU A 338 14.68 -19.88 -53.13
CA LEU A 338 14.95 -20.69 -51.95
C LEU A 338 13.80 -21.70 -51.74
N PRO A 339 14.09 -22.93 -51.29
CA PRO A 339 13.16 -24.03 -51.39
C PRO A 339 12.17 -24.08 -50.22
N VAL A 340 10.97 -24.50 -50.60
CA VAL A 340 9.86 -24.92 -49.74
C VAL A 340 10.29 -26.19 -48.98
N GLU A 341 10.38 -26.11 -47.65
CA GLU A 341 10.48 -27.30 -46.82
C GLU A 341 9.10 -27.88 -46.49
N GLU A 342 9.09 -29.20 -46.56
CA GLU A 342 7.97 -30.12 -46.62
C GLU A 342 7.50 -30.47 -45.19
N SER A 343 6.21 -30.29 -44.94
CA SER A 343 5.55 -30.61 -43.68
C SER A 343 5.35 -32.13 -43.52
N VAL A 344 5.97 -32.70 -42.48
CA VAL A 344 5.74 -34.09 -42.05
C VAL A 344 4.62 -34.12 -40.99
N PRO A 345 3.65 -35.05 -41.07
CA PRO A 345 2.54 -35.11 -40.11
C PRO A 345 2.96 -35.87 -38.83
N VAL A 346 2.60 -35.31 -37.68
CA VAL A 346 2.75 -35.96 -36.37
C VAL A 346 1.44 -36.67 -36.03
N GLU A 347 1.48 -38.01 -36.00
CA GLU A 347 0.39 -38.86 -35.54
C GLU A 347 0.20 -38.78 -34.01
N GLU A 348 -1.06 -38.61 -33.61
CA GLU A 348 -1.55 -38.76 -32.25
C GLU A 348 -1.46 -40.23 -31.79
N SER A 349 -0.67 -40.50 -30.75
CA SER A 349 -0.68 -41.79 -30.04
C SER A 349 -1.33 -41.64 -28.67
N VAL A 350 -2.51 -42.24 -28.55
CA VAL A 350 -3.30 -42.39 -27.33
C VAL A 350 -2.60 -43.39 -26.40
N MET A 351 -1.96 -42.90 -25.34
CA MET A 351 -1.47 -43.77 -24.24
C MET A 351 -2.56 -44.02 -23.20
N THR A 352 -3.08 -45.24 -23.22
CA THR A 352 -3.92 -45.84 -22.19
C THR A 352 -3.05 -46.42 -21.08
N TRP A 353 -3.26 -45.99 -19.83
CA TRP A 353 -2.60 -46.56 -18.66
C TRP A 353 -3.27 -47.90 -18.29
N LYS A 354 -2.64 -49.02 -18.67
CA LYS A 354 -2.99 -50.36 -18.20
C LYS A 354 -2.21 -50.69 -16.92
N ARG A 355 -3.00 -51.06 -15.91
CA ARG A 355 -2.64 -51.58 -14.59
C ARG A 355 -1.70 -52.79 -14.70
N VAL A 356 -0.45 -52.64 -14.23
CA VAL A 356 0.48 -53.76 -14.03
C VAL A 356 0.27 -54.34 -12.64
N ARG A 357 -0.06 -55.64 -12.64
CA ARG A 357 -0.20 -56.53 -11.49
C ARG A 357 1.06 -57.38 -11.50
N GLU A 358 1.93 -57.26 -10.50
CA GLU A 358 3.00 -58.23 -10.30
C GLU A 358 2.67 -59.16 -9.14
N ARG A 359 2.87 -60.44 -9.45
CA ARG A 359 2.73 -61.61 -8.60
C ARG A 359 3.89 -61.67 -7.62
N SER A 360 3.63 -62.17 -6.43
CA SER A 360 4.63 -62.89 -5.64
C SER A 360 4.04 -64.23 -5.21
N ASP A 361 4.89 -65.23 -5.27
CA ASP A 361 4.57 -66.64 -5.42
C ASP A 361 3.93 -67.30 -4.20
N SER A 362 3.05 -68.25 -4.50
CA SER A 362 2.56 -69.27 -3.58
C SER A 362 2.84 -70.65 -4.19
N VAL A 363 3.50 -71.53 -3.45
CA VAL A 363 3.64 -72.97 -3.73
C VAL A 363 3.07 -73.76 -2.55
N PRO A 364 2.47 -74.95 -2.79
CA PRO A 364 1.25 -75.34 -2.09
C PRO A 364 1.24 -76.79 -1.54
N ILE A 365 0.06 -77.23 -1.08
CA ILE A 365 -0.42 -78.63 -0.94
C ILE A 365 0.17 -79.39 0.27
N SER A 366 -0.62 -79.86 1.25
CA SER A 366 -1.41 -81.10 1.11
C SER A 366 -2.46 -81.28 2.23
N ALA A 367 -3.67 -81.65 1.81
CA ALA A 367 -4.71 -82.35 2.60
C ALA A 367 -4.35 -83.86 2.70
N PRO A 368 -5.16 -84.82 3.23
CA PRO A 368 -6.57 -84.73 3.65
C PRO A 368 -7.02 -85.56 4.88
N SER A 369 -8.24 -85.24 5.34
CA SER A 369 -9.35 -86.14 5.69
C SER A 369 -9.09 -87.37 6.58
N SER A 370 -9.73 -87.42 7.75
CA SER A 370 -11.01 -88.14 7.91
C SER A 370 -11.50 -88.25 9.36
N ARG A 371 -12.79 -87.92 9.51
CA ARG A 371 -13.84 -88.49 10.38
C ARG A 371 -13.41 -89.25 11.66
N LEU A 372 -13.95 -88.81 12.80
CA LEU A 372 -15.03 -89.48 13.56
C LEU A 372 -15.21 -88.78 14.93
N SER A 373 -16.45 -88.42 15.26
CA SER A 373 -16.93 -87.97 16.59
C SER A 373 -17.01 -89.16 17.58
N PRO A 374 -17.45 -88.99 18.84
CA PRO A 374 -17.22 -88.01 19.93
C PRO A 374 -16.57 -88.75 21.16
N PRO A 375 -16.49 -88.27 22.45
CA PRO A 375 -17.03 -87.09 23.13
C PRO A 375 -16.08 -86.36 24.14
N HIS A 376 -16.66 -85.37 24.82
CA HIS A 376 -16.30 -84.74 26.11
C HIS A 376 -15.52 -83.40 26.12
N LYS A 377 -16.32 -82.35 26.41
CA LYS A 377 -16.07 -81.21 27.32
C LYS A 377 -14.67 -80.57 27.29
N LYS A 378 -14.60 -79.37 26.70
CA LYS A 378 -14.13 -78.15 27.38
C LYS A 378 -14.50 -76.91 26.55
N LEU A 379 -15.26 -76.02 27.16
CA LEU A 379 -15.54 -74.67 26.67
C LEU A 379 -14.23 -73.88 26.66
N ALA A 380 -13.75 -73.49 25.48
CA ALA A 380 -12.76 -72.44 25.31
C ALA A 380 -13.41 -71.35 24.46
N ALA A 381 -13.68 -70.21 25.10
CA ALA A 381 -14.34 -69.07 24.51
C ALA A 381 -13.43 -68.38 23.49
N SER A 382 -14.04 -68.02 22.36
CA SER A 382 -13.52 -67.12 21.35
C SER A 382 -13.34 -65.71 21.94
N SER A 383 -12.10 -65.25 22.10
CA SER A 383 -11.79 -63.84 22.39
C SER A 383 -11.40 -63.13 21.09
N ALA A 384 -12.39 -62.89 20.23
CA ALA A 384 -12.25 -62.00 19.09
C ALA A 384 -12.99 -60.69 19.39
N PHE A 385 -12.30 -59.56 19.19
CA PHE A 385 -12.78 -58.18 19.25
C PHE A 385 -13.02 -57.58 20.65
N CYS A 386 -11.94 -57.28 21.37
CA CYS A 386 -11.96 -56.25 22.40
C CYS A 386 -11.14 -55.05 21.91
N THR A 387 -11.78 -54.12 21.19
CA THR A 387 -11.24 -52.77 21.04
C THR A 387 -11.26 -52.11 22.42
N PRO A 388 -10.12 -51.64 22.96
CA PRO A 388 -10.09 -51.01 24.27
C PRO A 388 -11.04 -49.80 24.30
N SER A 389 -11.81 -49.69 25.38
CA SER A 389 -12.69 -48.54 25.58
C SER A 389 -11.85 -47.25 25.66
N PRO A 390 -12.34 -46.11 25.12
CA PRO A 390 -11.61 -44.85 25.19
C PRO A 390 -11.40 -44.42 26.64
N ASP A 391 -10.29 -43.73 26.89
CA ASP A 391 -10.00 -43.17 28.21
C ASP A 391 -11.16 -42.28 28.68
N ARG A 392 -11.65 -42.56 29.89
CA ARG A 392 -12.86 -41.94 30.41
C ARG A 392 -12.70 -40.44 30.63
N GLU A 393 -11.52 -39.99 31.08
CA GLU A 393 -11.28 -38.58 31.33
C GLU A 393 -11.01 -37.82 30.03
N GLY A 394 -10.30 -38.43 29.07
CA GLY A 394 -10.16 -37.93 27.70
C GLY A 394 -11.51 -37.75 27.00
N LEU A 395 -12.39 -38.76 27.09
CA LEU A 395 -13.74 -38.67 26.53
C LEU A 395 -14.58 -37.59 27.23
N LYS A 396 -14.52 -37.51 28.57
CA LYS A 396 -15.25 -36.49 29.34
C LYS A 396 -14.77 -35.08 29.03
N GLN A 397 -13.46 -34.88 28.83
CA GLN A 397 -12.89 -33.60 28.43
C GLN A 397 -13.30 -33.25 26.99
N ALA A 398 -13.23 -34.21 26.07
CA ALA A 398 -13.69 -34.04 24.69
C ALA A 398 -15.19 -33.70 24.63
N LEU A 399 -16.03 -34.35 25.45
CA LEU A 399 -17.46 -34.07 25.55
C LEU A 399 -17.75 -32.70 26.21
N ARG A 400 -16.93 -32.26 27.17
CA ARG A 400 -17.04 -30.90 27.73
C ARG A 400 -16.73 -29.87 26.67
N ILE A 401 -15.60 -30.00 25.97
CA ILE A 401 -15.16 -29.07 24.93
C ILE A 401 -16.14 -29.09 23.74
N GLY A 402 -16.46 -30.27 23.22
CA GLY A 402 -17.34 -30.45 22.06
C GLY A 402 -18.83 -30.25 22.37
N GLY A 403 -19.25 -30.37 23.64
CA GLY A 403 -20.62 -30.13 24.07
C GLY A 403 -20.91 -28.67 24.45
N THR A 404 -19.88 -27.86 24.73
CA THR A 404 -20.01 -26.43 25.02
C THR A 404 -19.45 -25.57 23.88
N VAL A 405 -19.62 -25.98 22.62
CA VAL A 405 -19.27 -25.13 21.50
C VAL A 405 -20.21 -23.92 21.55
N ASN A 406 -19.70 -22.83 22.13
CA ASN A 406 -20.34 -21.53 22.08
C ASN A 406 -20.12 -20.99 20.66
N LEU A 407 -20.92 -21.51 19.72
CA LEU A 407 -21.02 -20.97 18.38
C LEU A 407 -21.46 -19.53 18.55
N ASP A 408 -20.53 -18.60 18.32
CA ASP A 408 -20.88 -17.19 18.19
C ASP A 408 -21.65 -17.04 16.88
N VAL A 409 -22.96 -17.31 16.94
CA VAL A 409 -23.88 -17.26 15.81
C VAL A 409 -23.76 -15.90 15.11
N LYS A 410 -23.45 -14.84 15.85
CA LYS A 410 -23.23 -13.51 15.28
C LYS A 410 -22.01 -13.48 14.36
N GLN A 411 -20.88 -14.08 14.76
CA GLN A 411 -19.71 -14.18 13.87
C GLN A 411 -20.01 -14.96 12.59
N LEU A 412 -20.82 -16.02 12.69
CA LEU A 412 -21.24 -16.80 11.53
C LEU A 412 -22.17 -16.01 10.60
N LEU A 413 -23.09 -15.23 11.17
CA LEU A 413 -24.02 -14.37 10.42
C LEU A 413 -23.32 -13.15 9.80
N ASP A 414 -22.19 -12.71 10.36
CA ASP A 414 -21.37 -11.62 9.84
C ASP A 414 -20.43 -12.08 8.70
N LEU A 415 -20.37 -13.38 8.37
CA LEU A 415 -19.59 -13.87 7.24
C LEU A 415 -20.24 -13.49 5.91
N GLN A 416 -19.43 -12.92 5.02
CA GLN A 416 -19.77 -12.65 3.64
C GLN A 416 -19.30 -13.82 2.78
N HIS A 417 -20.20 -14.35 1.96
CA HIS A 417 -19.91 -15.38 0.96
C HIS A 417 -20.10 -14.80 -0.45
N GLU A 418 -19.11 -14.99 -1.30
CA GLU A 418 -19.08 -14.47 -2.66
C GLU A 418 -18.78 -15.58 -3.65
N ASN A 419 -19.59 -15.69 -4.70
CA ASN A 419 -19.21 -16.46 -5.88
C ASN A 419 -18.29 -15.58 -6.74
N ILE A 420 -17.13 -16.12 -7.11
CA ILE A 420 -16.07 -15.34 -7.76
C ILE A 420 -15.57 -15.96 -9.07
N GLN A 421 -15.05 -15.10 -9.94
CA GLN A 421 -14.02 -15.45 -10.92
C GLN A 421 -12.67 -15.00 -10.38
N TYR A 422 -11.74 -15.95 -10.26
CA TYR A 422 -10.41 -15.75 -9.72
C TYR A 422 -9.37 -15.76 -10.85
N TYR A 423 -8.58 -14.69 -10.92
CA TYR A 423 -7.51 -14.49 -11.90
C TYR A 423 -6.16 -14.48 -11.17
N PRO A 424 -5.39 -15.58 -11.18
CA PRO A 424 -4.10 -15.63 -10.49
C PRO A 424 -3.10 -14.63 -11.09
N ILE A 425 -2.27 -14.01 -10.27
CA ILE A 425 -1.15 -13.18 -10.72
C ILE A 425 0.06 -14.11 -10.94
N PRO A 426 0.49 -14.33 -12.20
CA PRO A 426 1.57 -15.28 -12.48
C PRO A 426 2.93 -14.74 -12.04
N THR A 427 3.92 -15.62 -11.85
CA THR A 427 5.34 -15.20 -11.86
C THR A 427 5.90 -15.42 -13.24
N ARG A 428 6.60 -14.43 -13.79
CA ARG A 428 7.36 -14.60 -15.03
C ARG A 428 8.79 -14.08 -14.86
N PRO A 429 9.83 -14.77 -15.36
CA PRO A 429 11.15 -14.20 -15.43
C PRO A 429 11.13 -12.89 -16.23
N LEU A 430 11.84 -11.86 -15.76
CA LEU A 430 11.87 -10.56 -16.44
C LEU A 430 12.32 -10.69 -17.91
N SER A 431 13.27 -11.58 -18.18
CA SER A 431 13.74 -11.86 -19.55
C SER A 431 12.64 -12.38 -20.48
N ALA A 432 11.67 -13.13 -19.96
CA ALA A 432 10.52 -13.61 -20.73
C ALA A 432 9.49 -12.49 -20.95
N MET A 433 9.29 -11.60 -19.97
CA MET A 433 8.43 -10.43 -20.10
C MET A 433 8.93 -9.49 -21.20
N LEU A 434 10.23 -9.18 -21.21
CA LEU A 434 10.83 -8.27 -22.19
C LEU A 434 10.82 -8.82 -23.63
N LYS A 435 10.73 -10.15 -23.81
CA LYS A 435 10.68 -10.79 -25.14
C LYS A 435 9.27 -10.81 -25.74
N ASN A 436 8.23 -10.63 -24.94
CA ASN A 436 6.85 -10.75 -25.40
C ASN A 436 6.01 -9.59 -24.87
N ALA A 437 5.56 -8.73 -25.78
CA ALA A 437 4.74 -7.56 -25.45
C ALA A 437 3.48 -7.91 -24.65
N LYS A 438 2.90 -9.11 -24.83
CA LYS A 438 1.72 -9.59 -24.07
C LYS A 438 2.00 -9.82 -22.58
N PHE A 439 3.27 -9.91 -22.18
CA PHE A 439 3.67 -10.16 -20.80
C PHE A 439 4.17 -8.90 -20.10
N LEU A 440 4.15 -7.73 -20.74
CA LEU A 440 4.58 -6.47 -20.15
C LEU A 440 3.60 -5.92 -19.11
N SER A 441 2.37 -6.43 -19.08
CA SER A 441 1.37 -6.09 -18.07
C SER A 441 0.64 -7.33 -17.60
N TYR A 442 0.22 -7.30 -16.34
CA TYR A 442 -0.79 -8.22 -15.86
C TYR A 442 -2.14 -7.88 -16.50
N ASP A 443 -2.61 -8.75 -17.39
CA ASP A 443 -3.85 -8.58 -18.14
C ASP A 443 -4.79 -9.75 -17.88
N ILE A 444 -5.92 -9.45 -17.23
CA ILE A 444 -6.95 -10.42 -16.88
C ILE A 444 -7.63 -11.06 -18.10
N GLU A 445 -7.56 -10.43 -19.28
CA GLU A 445 -8.12 -11.01 -20.52
C GLU A 445 -7.27 -12.18 -21.03
N THR A 446 -5.98 -12.21 -20.67
CA THR A 446 -5.03 -13.23 -21.14
C THR A 446 -4.75 -14.33 -20.13
N VAL A 447 -5.14 -14.12 -18.87
CA VAL A 447 -4.89 -15.05 -17.77
C VAL A 447 -6.07 -16.01 -17.61
N GLU A 448 -5.77 -17.31 -17.52
CA GLU A 448 -6.78 -18.32 -17.21
C GLU A 448 -7.44 -18.05 -15.86
N CYS A 449 -8.78 -17.98 -15.87
CA CYS A 449 -9.55 -17.75 -14.66
C CYS A 449 -10.14 -19.05 -14.11
N SER A 450 -10.32 -19.10 -12.79
CA SER A 450 -10.96 -20.20 -12.08
C SER A 450 -12.23 -19.71 -11.40
N MET A 451 -13.30 -20.48 -11.46
CA MET A 451 -14.51 -20.22 -10.68
C MET A 451 -14.30 -20.69 -9.23
N GLY A 452 -14.86 -19.97 -8.27
CA GLY A 452 -14.79 -20.37 -6.87
C GLY A 452 -15.70 -19.59 -5.94
N GLN A 453 -15.45 -19.77 -4.65
CA GLN A 453 -16.11 -19.07 -3.56
C GLN A 453 -15.09 -18.39 -2.64
N LEU A 454 -15.38 -17.16 -2.27
CA LEU A 454 -14.63 -16.37 -1.30
C LEU A 454 -15.49 -16.17 -0.04
N THR A 455 -14.95 -16.50 1.12
CA THR A 455 -15.65 -16.33 2.42
C THR A 455 -14.79 -15.50 3.37
N PHE A 456 -15.32 -14.41 3.92
CA PHE A 456 -14.58 -13.56 4.86
C PHE A 456 -15.52 -12.72 5.73
N ASN A 457 -15.03 -12.17 6.84
CA ASN A 457 -15.80 -11.24 7.67
C ASN A 457 -15.39 -9.78 7.33
N PRO A 458 -16.27 -8.96 6.73
CA PRO A 458 -15.95 -7.59 6.33
C PRO A 458 -15.96 -6.58 7.49
N SER A 459 -16.28 -7.02 8.72
CA SER A 459 -16.31 -6.18 9.91
C SER A 459 -14.95 -5.54 10.18
N THR A 460 -14.95 -4.30 10.67
CA THR A 460 -13.71 -3.65 11.12
C THR A 460 -13.10 -4.36 12.33
N ALA A 461 -13.89 -5.13 13.08
CA ALA A 461 -13.40 -5.88 14.24
C ALA A 461 -12.59 -7.13 13.86
N SER A 462 -12.82 -7.68 12.66
CA SER A 462 -12.09 -8.83 12.11
C SER A 462 -10.98 -8.42 11.16
N MET A 463 -10.76 -7.12 10.93
CA MET A 463 -9.78 -6.60 9.99
C MET A 463 -8.36 -6.91 10.48
N LEU A 464 -7.50 -7.45 9.60
CA LEU A 464 -6.07 -7.64 9.87
C LEU A 464 -5.38 -6.28 10.04
N GLY A 465 -5.71 -5.35 9.15
CA GLY A 465 -5.19 -4.00 9.16
C GLY A 465 -5.78 -3.13 8.04
N ALA A 466 -5.47 -1.84 8.10
CA ALA A 466 -5.78 -0.89 7.04
C ALA A 466 -4.51 -0.10 6.68
N GLY A 467 -4.05 -0.27 5.45
CA GLY A 467 -2.99 0.55 4.87
C GLY A 467 -3.50 1.92 4.43
N ALA A 468 -2.70 2.64 3.64
CA ALA A 468 -3.09 3.94 3.11
C ALA A 468 -4.33 3.86 2.20
N PHE A 469 -4.42 2.80 1.38
CA PHE A 469 -5.41 2.68 0.31
C PHE A 469 -6.26 1.40 0.35
N LYS A 470 -5.87 0.40 1.13
CA LYS A 470 -6.51 -0.93 1.19
C LYS A 470 -6.82 -1.34 2.63
N THR A 471 -7.93 -2.05 2.83
CA THR A 471 -8.23 -2.80 4.06
C THR A 471 -7.94 -4.27 3.80
N ALA A 472 -7.39 -4.99 4.79
CA ALA A 472 -7.13 -6.43 4.73
C ALA A 472 -7.97 -7.17 5.76
N HIS A 473 -8.62 -8.26 5.36
CA HIS A 473 -9.44 -9.12 6.22
C HIS A 473 -8.99 -10.57 6.07
N PRO A 474 -9.03 -11.39 7.13
CA PRO A 474 -8.81 -12.82 6.98
C PRO A 474 -10.02 -13.46 6.28
N GLY A 475 -9.77 -14.48 5.47
CA GLY A 475 -10.82 -15.23 4.81
C GLY A 475 -10.33 -16.58 4.29
N TRP A 476 -11.20 -17.23 3.52
CA TRP A 476 -10.92 -18.51 2.86
C TRP A 476 -11.30 -18.46 1.39
N LEU A 477 -10.42 -19.04 0.56
CA LEU A 477 -10.65 -19.28 -0.86
C LEU A 477 -10.99 -20.76 -1.10
N THR A 478 -12.04 -21.02 -1.86
CA THR A 478 -12.34 -22.37 -2.37
C THR A 478 -12.57 -22.30 -3.87
N LEU A 479 -11.62 -22.82 -4.66
CA LEU A 479 -11.76 -22.93 -6.11
C LEU A 479 -12.45 -24.24 -6.50
N PHE A 480 -13.34 -24.22 -7.49
CA PHE A 480 -14.06 -25.42 -7.94
C PHE A 480 -13.16 -26.38 -8.73
N SER A 481 -12.10 -25.85 -9.34
CA SER A 481 -11.03 -26.61 -9.97
C SER A 481 -9.70 -26.13 -9.37
N PRO A 482 -9.33 -26.64 -8.19
CA PRO A 482 -8.13 -26.18 -7.51
C PRO A 482 -6.88 -26.50 -8.34
N PRO A 483 -5.90 -25.58 -8.45
CA PRO A 483 -4.62 -25.88 -9.05
C PRO A 483 -3.86 -26.93 -8.24
N SER A 484 -2.87 -27.57 -8.85
CA SER A 484 -2.04 -28.58 -8.18
C SER A 484 -1.16 -28.01 -7.05
N SER A 485 -0.88 -26.71 -7.08
CA SER A 485 -0.04 -26.01 -6.10
C SER A 485 -0.39 -24.51 -6.06
N GLY A 486 0.16 -23.78 -5.09
CA GLY A 486 -0.04 -22.34 -4.92
C GLY A 486 -1.38 -21.95 -4.30
N LEU A 487 -1.72 -20.66 -4.38
CA LEU A 487 -2.95 -20.11 -3.80
C LEU A 487 -4.21 -20.75 -4.40
N GLY A 488 -5.10 -21.23 -3.53
CA GLY A 488 -6.34 -21.91 -3.94
C GLY A 488 -6.19 -23.41 -4.25
N SER A 489 -5.01 -24.00 -4.11
CA SER A 489 -4.78 -25.47 -4.28
C SER A 489 -5.46 -26.33 -3.21
N GLN A 490 -5.78 -25.74 -2.05
CA GLN A 490 -6.46 -26.40 -0.94
C GLN A 490 -7.93 -25.98 -0.88
N THR A 491 -8.78 -26.87 -0.37
CA THR A 491 -10.14 -26.49 -0.02
C THR A 491 -10.10 -25.57 1.20
N ARG A 492 -10.83 -24.45 1.14
CA ARG A 492 -10.81 -23.41 2.18
C ARG A 492 -9.40 -22.91 2.52
N HIS A 493 -8.60 -22.63 1.49
CA HIS A 493 -7.26 -22.07 1.65
C HIS A 493 -7.34 -20.73 2.42
N ASP A 494 -6.62 -20.59 3.53
CA ASP A 494 -6.54 -19.34 4.31
C ASP A 494 -5.89 -18.21 3.50
N ILE A 495 -6.51 -17.05 3.50
CA ILE A 495 -6.09 -15.90 2.67
C ILE A 495 -6.25 -14.56 3.39
N ALA A 496 -5.54 -13.57 2.88
CA ALA A 496 -5.84 -12.16 3.11
C ALA A 496 -6.71 -11.61 1.97
N VAL A 497 -7.90 -11.11 2.31
CA VAL A 497 -8.82 -10.44 1.39
C VAL A 497 -8.61 -8.94 1.49
N LYS A 498 -8.05 -8.35 0.42
CA LYS A 498 -7.77 -6.92 0.34
C LYS A 498 -8.76 -6.21 -0.56
N ARG A 499 -9.18 -5.02 -0.13
CA ARG A 499 -10.11 -4.17 -0.86
C ARG A 499 -9.75 -2.70 -0.75
N ALA A 500 -9.80 -1.97 -1.87
CA ALA A 500 -9.54 -0.55 -1.89
C ALA A 500 -10.58 0.23 -1.05
N TYR A 501 -10.17 1.35 -0.48
CA TYR A 501 -11.07 2.22 0.28
C TYR A 501 -10.67 3.68 0.16
N TYR A 502 -11.60 4.57 0.50
CA TYR A 502 -11.32 5.97 0.73
C TYR A 502 -11.75 6.38 2.13
N LYS A 503 -11.08 7.42 2.64
CA LYS A 503 -11.39 8.03 3.93
C LYS A 503 -12.53 9.02 3.75
N ALA A 504 -13.73 8.64 4.18
CA ALA A 504 -14.92 9.50 4.13
C ALA A 504 -14.96 10.40 5.38
N ASN A 505 -14.71 11.70 5.17
CA ASN A 505 -14.93 12.71 6.22
C ASN A 505 -16.44 13.04 6.27
N PRO A 506 -17.08 13.01 7.45
CA PRO A 506 -18.46 13.45 7.57
C PRO A 506 -18.59 14.92 7.13
N PRO A 507 -19.59 15.27 6.32
CA PRO A 507 -19.82 16.67 5.96
C PRO A 507 -20.13 17.48 7.23
N GLY A 508 -19.38 18.58 7.43
CA GLY A 508 -19.66 19.56 8.49
C GLY A 508 -18.94 19.36 9.83
N THR A 509 -18.10 18.34 10.02
CA THR A 509 -17.29 18.21 11.25
C THR A 509 -15.88 18.74 11.06
N SER A 510 -15.51 19.76 11.84
CA SER A 510 -14.14 20.25 11.93
C SER A 510 -13.20 19.10 12.35
N LYS A 511 -12.10 18.95 11.61
CA LYS A 511 -11.18 17.79 11.51
C LYS A 511 -10.48 17.30 12.79
N ALA A 512 -10.89 17.72 13.99
CA ALA A 512 -10.26 17.30 15.23
C ALA A 512 -10.98 16.07 15.83
N SER A 513 -10.45 14.87 15.52
CA SER A 513 -10.68 13.59 16.23
C SER A 513 -11.92 12.73 15.92
N VAL A 514 -12.68 12.96 14.84
CA VAL A 514 -13.75 12.03 14.45
C VAL A 514 -13.16 10.81 13.74
N LYS A 515 -13.47 9.59 14.21
CA LYS A 515 -13.12 8.32 13.53
C LYS A 515 -13.53 8.41 12.06
N CYS A 516 -12.55 8.41 11.16
CA CYS A 516 -12.81 8.42 9.73
C CYS A 516 -13.62 7.18 9.34
N LYS A 517 -14.72 7.35 8.60
CA LYS A 517 -15.46 6.21 8.07
C LYS A 517 -14.72 5.67 6.84
N ILE A 518 -14.65 4.34 6.74
CA ILE A 518 -14.09 3.64 5.58
C ILE A 518 -15.20 3.58 4.51
N GLY A 519 -15.02 4.32 3.43
CA GLY A 519 -15.89 4.27 2.24
C GLY A 519 -15.37 3.28 1.20
N ARG A 520 -16.26 2.70 0.41
CA ARG A 520 -15.91 1.81 -0.71
C ARG A 520 -16.11 2.51 -2.04
N TYR A 521 -15.16 2.35 -2.95
CA TYR A 521 -15.25 2.86 -4.31
C TYR A 521 -16.39 2.18 -5.07
N ALA A 522 -16.93 2.88 -6.07
CA ALA A 522 -17.75 2.22 -7.07
C ALA A 522 -16.88 1.24 -7.86
N LEU A 523 -17.48 0.17 -8.40
CA LEU A 523 -16.71 -0.88 -9.08
C LEU A 523 -15.84 -0.34 -10.23
N ALA A 524 -16.37 0.62 -11.00
CA ALA A 524 -15.64 1.26 -12.10
C ALA A 524 -14.36 1.99 -11.65
N ASP A 525 -14.33 2.49 -10.41
CA ASP A 525 -13.15 3.16 -9.83
C ASP A 525 -12.27 2.17 -9.05
N GLU A 526 -12.85 1.09 -8.53
CA GLU A 526 -12.16 0.07 -7.73
C GLU A 526 -11.31 -0.87 -8.59
N VAL A 527 -11.84 -1.28 -9.76
CA VAL A 527 -11.18 -2.21 -10.68
C VAL A 527 -9.81 -1.70 -11.17
N PRO A 528 -9.68 -0.46 -11.70
CA PRO A 528 -8.38 0.04 -12.14
C PRO A 528 -7.36 0.11 -11.00
N LYS A 529 -7.80 0.38 -9.77
CA LYS A 529 -6.92 0.43 -8.60
C LYS A 529 -6.36 -0.95 -8.28
N LEU A 530 -7.21 -1.97 -8.16
CA LEU A 530 -6.72 -3.31 -7.84
C LEU A 530 -5.98 -3.98 -9.01
N LEU A 531 -6.30 -3.65 -10.26
CA LEU A 531 -5.48 -4.05 -11.42
C LEU A 531 -4.07 -3.44 -11.36
N LYS A 532 -3.95 -2.16 -10.99
CA LYS A 532 -2.65 -1.50 -10.79
C LYS A 532 -1.84 -2.22 -9.70
N GLU A 533 -2.46 -2.53 -8.57
CA GLU A 533 -1.85 -3.30 -7.47
C GLU A 533 -1.41 -4.71 -7.90
N GLY A 534 -2.26 -5.43 -8.65
CA GLY A 534 -1.91 -6.72 -9.21
C GLY A 534 -0.72 -6.65 -10.17
N ASN A 535 -0.66 -5.60 -10.99
CA ASN A 535 0.45 -5.35 -11.90
C ASN A 535 1.75 -4.99 -11.17
N ILE A 536 1.69 -4.24 -10.07
CA ILE A 536 2.85 -3.95 -9.22
C ILE A 536 3.42 -5.25 -8.64
N LEU A 537 2.56 -6.10 -8.07
CA LEU A 537 2.98 -7.40 -7.53
C LEU A 537 3.56 -8.31 -8.62
N TYR A 538 2.93 -8.35 -9.79
CA TYR A 538 3.42 -9.08 -10.97
C TYR A 538 4.86 -8.70 -11.33
N TRP A 539 5.14 -7.40 -11.48
CA TRP A 539 6.47 -6.90 -11.80
C TRP A 539 7.48 -7.08 -10.64
N ALA A 540 7.04 -6.92 -9.40
CA ALA A 540 7.88 -7.11 -8.22
C ALA A 540 8.38 -8.56 -8.11
N ARG A 541 7.51 -9.54 -8.38
CA ARG A 541 7.90 -10.96 -8.45
C ARG A 541 8.98 -11.20 -9.50
N SER A 542 8.84 -10.59 -10.67
CA SER A 542 9.80 -10.71 -11.78
C SER A 542 11.14 -10.04 -11.50
N LEU A 543 11.13 -8.88 -10.82
CA LEU A 543 12.35 -8.18 -10.39
C LEU A 543 13.07 -8.92 -9.26
N LEU A 544 12.34 -9.55 -8.33
CA LEU A 544 12.95 -10.38 -7.30
C LEU A 544 13.55 -11.67 -7.89
N GLN A 545 12.87 -12.29 -8.87
CA GLN A 545 13.43 -13.43 -9.61
C GLN A 545 14.71 -13.05 -10.37
N LEU A 546 14.75 -11.87 -11.01
CA LEU A 546 15.97 -11.35 -11.63
C LEU A 546 17.13 -11.29 -10.63
N THR A 547 16.86 -10.84 -9.40
CA THR A 547 17.86 -10.77 -8.33
C THR A 547 18.39 -12.16 -7.98
N TYR A 548 17.52 -13.14 -7.76
CA TYR A 548 17.95 -14.52 -7.46
C TYR A 548 18.72 -15.17 -8.62
N ASP A 549 18.24 -15.02 -9.86
CA ASP A 549 18.95 -15.51 -11.06
C ASP A 549 20.36 -14.88 -11.19
N PHE A 550 20.54 -13.66 -10.70
CA PHE A 550 21.84 -13.00 -10.65
C PHE A 550 22.72 -13.55 -9.52
N ILE A 551 22.16 -13.71 -8.31
CA ILE A 551 22.87 -14.28 -7.16
C ILE A 551 23.38 -15.69 -7.50
N ASP A 552 22.52 -16.56 -8.02
CA ASP A 552 22.86 -17.95 -8.33
C ASP A 552 23.99 -18.03 -9.37
N ARG A 553 23.89 -17.25 -10.46
CA ARG A 553 24.96 -17.19 -11.48
C ARG A 553 26.28 -16.67 -10.92
N SER A 554 26.22 -15.70 -10.03
CA SER A 554 27.42 -15.13 -9.39
C SER A 554 28.09 -16.14 -8.47
N ILE A 555 27.30 -16.87 -7.66
CA ILE A 555 27.81 -17.94 -6.78
C ILE A 555 28.44 -19.08 -7.60
N ILE A 556 27.77 -19.51 -8.70
CA ILE A 556 28.31 -20.56 -9.59
C ILE A 556 29.63 -20.12 -10.26
N SER A 557 29.79 -18.83 -10.53
CA SER A 557 30.96 -18.28 -11.24
C SER A 557 32.10 -17.86 -10.31
N ALA A 558 31.85 -17.72 -9.01
CA ALA A 558 32.83 -17.26 -8.04
C ALA A 558 33.82 -18.37 -7.66
N SER A 559 35.06 -17.98 -7.37
CA SER A 559 36.10 -18.91 -6.89
C SER A 559 35.89 -19.34 -5.44
N GLU A 560 35.15 -18.55 -4.67
CA GLU A 560 34.85 -18.78 -3.26
C GLU A 560 33.34 -18.69 -3.06
N LEU A 561 32.80 -19.37 -2.04
CA LEU A 561 31.39 -19.26 -1.66
C LEU A 561 31.17 -18.01 -0.79
N PRO A 562 29.96 -17.41 -0.79
CA PRO A 562 29.67 -16.29 0.09
C PRO A 562 29.83 -16.72 1.57
N PRO A 563 30.43 -15.86 2.43
CA PRO A 563 30.63 -16.17 3.84
C PRO A 563 29.35 -16.05 4.69
N PHE A 564 28.20 -15.86 4.04
CA PHE A 564 26.89 -15.65 4.65
C PHE A 564 25.83 -16.51 3.94
N LYS A 565 24.69 -16.70 4.62
CA LYS A 565 23.53 -17.35 4.01
C LYS A 565 22.76 -16.34 3.17
N ILE A 566 22.27 -16.79 2.02
CA ILE A 566 21.34 -16.03 1.18
C ILE A 566 19.92 -16.31 1.66
N PRO A 567 19.19 -15.32 2.21
CA PRO A 567 17.79 -15.49 2.56
C PRO A 567 16.96 -15.91 1.34
N GLN A 568 16.03 -16.85 1.56
CA GLN A 568 15.10 -17.33 0.55
C GLN A 568 13.72 -16.77 0.86
N VAL A 569 13.35 -15.69 0.16
CA VAL A 569 12.06 -15.04 0.31
C VAL A 569 11.34 -14.99 -1.02
N ARG A 570 10.02 -14.83 -0.97
CA ARG A 570 9.21 -14.56 -2.15
C ARG A 570 8.07 -13.63 -1.80
N PHE A 571 7.54 -12.94 -2.80
CA PHE A 571 6.23 -12.33 -2.64
C PHE A 571 5.15 -13.42 -2.56
N VAL A 572 4.08 -13.11 -1.83
CA VAL A 572 2.89 -13.96 -1.73
C VAL A 572 2.33 -14.30 -3.11
N ASP A 573 1.83 -15.52 -3.25
CA ASP A 573 0.90 -15.85 -4.31
C ASP A 573 -0.37 -15.03 -4.11
N ALA A 574 -0.93 -14.56 -5.21
CA ALA A 574 -2.06 -13.66 -5.21
C ALA A 574 -2.88 -13.77 -6.49
N GLY A 575 -4.07 -13.17 -6.47
CA GLY A 575 -4.92 -13.01 -7.64
C GLY A 575 -6.03 -12.01 -7.43
N LEU A 576 -6.67 -11.60 -8.52
CA LEU A 576 -7.88 -10.78 -8.46
C LEU A 576 -9.13 -11.67 -8.43
N ALA A 577 -10.04 -11.39 -7.51
CA ALA A 577 -11.31 -12.07 -7.40
C ALA A 577 -12.46 -11.11 -7.71
N PHE A 578 -13.14 -11.33 -8.83
CA PHE A 578 -14.35 -10.59 -9.20
C PHE A 578 -15.56 -11.30 -8.63
N ALA A 579 -16.27 -10.65 -7.72
CA ALA A 579 -17.48 -11.21 -7.12
C ALA A 579 -18.73 -10.84 -7.91
N PHE A 580 -19.59 -11.84 -8.11
CA PHE A 580 -20.84 -11.70 -8.84
C PHE A 580 -22.01 -11.82 -7.88
N GLY A 581 -22.93 -10.85 -7.95
CA GLY A 581 -24.18 -10.90 -7.21
C GLY A 581 -25.30 -11.52 -8.05
N PRO A 582 -26.34 -12.08 -7.43
CA PRO A 582 -27.60 -12.30 -8.14
C PRO A 582 -28.10 -10.94 -8.65
N LEU A 583 -28.41 -10.87 -9.95
CA LEU A 583 -29.04 -9.67 -10.52
C LEU A 583 -30.34 -9.37 -9.76
N PRO A 584 -30.68 -8.10 -9.49
CA PRO A 584 -32.01 -7.76 -9.00
C PRO A 584 -33.05 -8.36 -9.94
N ALA A 585 -34.12 -8.93 -9.39
CA ALA A 585 -35.12 -9.71 -10.12
C ALA A 585 -35.48 -9.05 -11.47
N PRO A 586 -35.43 -9.80 -12.58
CA PRO A 586 -35.55 -9.22 -13.91
C PRO A 586 -36.92 -8.52 -14.04
N LYS A 587 -36.91 -7.21 -14.31
CA LYS A 587 -38.03 -6.63 -15.06
C LYS A 587 -37.97 -7.30 -16.42
N ALA A 588 -39.04 -8.02 -16.75
CA ALA A 588 -39.12 -8.98 -17.84
C ALA A 588 -38.44 -8.49 -19.13
N SER A 589 -37.68 -9.40 -19.78
CA SER A 589 -37.06 -9.25 -21.10
C SER A 589 -35.72 -8.48 -21.14
N SER A 590 -34.62 -9.13 -20.75
CA SER A 590 -33.36 -9.20 -21.53
C SER A 590 -32.26 -9.96 -20.76
N SER A 591 -31.65 -10.95 -21.42
CA SER A 591 -30.35 -11.63 -21.14
C SER A 591 -29.80 -11.65 -19.70
N MET A 592 -29.71 -12.83 -19.08
CA MET A 592 -29.04 -13.04 -17.79
C MET A 592 -27.51 -12.91 -17.90
N THR A 593 -26.98 -11.69 -17.94
CA THR A 593 -25.54 -11.44 -17.77
C THR A 593 -25.29 -10.99 -16.33
N SER A 594 -24.78 -11.88 -15.47
CA SER A 594 -24.39 -11.52 -14.10
C SER A 594 -23.33 -10.42 -14.13
N SER A 595 -23.64 -9.25 -13.57
CA SER A 595 -22.67 -8.16 -13.44
C SER A 595 -21.81 -8.36 -12.20
N ALA A 596 -20.49 -8.15 -12.33
CA ALA A 596 -19.61 -8.06 -11.17
C ALA A 596 -20.09 -6.93 -10.24
N ARG A 597 -19.97 -7.12 -8.92
CA ARG A 597 -20.39 -6.15 -7.89
C ARG A 597 -19.25 -5.62 -7.04
N ALA A 598 -18.17 -6.38 -6.95
CA ALA A 598 -16.97 -6.04 -6.19
C ALA A 598 -15.77 -6.76 -6.81
N VAL A 599 -14.59 -6.20 -6.55
CA VAL A 599 -13.32 -6.82 -6.88
C VAL A 599 -12.46 -6.84 -5.60
N TYR A 600 -11.72 -7.92 -5.43
CA TYR A 600 -10.83 -8.14 -4.30
C TYR A 600 -9.44 -8.52 -4.80
N LEU A 601 -8.40 -8.07 -4.11
CA LEU A 601 -7.06 -8.64 -4.23
C LEU A 601 -6.95 -9.70 -3.15
N VAL A 602 -6.74 -10.95 -3.55
CA VAL A 602 -6.68 -12.11 -2.67
C VAL A 602 -5.24 -12.59 -2.64
N GLU A 603 -4.66 -12.73 -1.46
CA GLU A 603 -3.27 -13.10 -1.24
C GLU A 603 -3.16 -14.26 -0.25
N GLU A 604 -2.04 -14.99 -0.28
CA GLU A 604 -1.67 -15.89 0.82
C GLU A 604 -1.70 -15.15 2.16
N LEU A 605 -2.26 -15.81 3.18
CA LEU A 605 -2.21 -15.27 4.53
C LEU A 605 -0.81 -15.49 5.11
N ILE A 606 -0.12 -14.41 5.46
CA ILE A 606 1.18 -14.49 6.14
C ILE A 606 0.96 -15.06 7.55
N PRO A 607 1.67 -16.15 7.93
CA PRO A 607 1.53 -16.76 9.25
C PRO A 607 2.09 -15.84 10.34
N GLY A 608 1.68 -16.04 11.60
CA GLY A 608 2.20 -15.28 12.75
C GLY A 608 1.40 -14.04 13.16
N GLY A 609 0.52 -13.56 12.27
CA GLY A 609 -0.33 -12.40 12.56
C GLY A 609 0.47 -11.09 12.61
N ASN A 610 0.00 -10.12 13.40
CA ASN A 610 0.56 -8.77 13.41
C ASN A 610 1.94 -8.65 14.09
N GLU A 611 2.32 -9.62 14.91
CA GLU A 611 3.60 -9.60 15.63
C GLU A 611 4.77 -9.94 14.70
N ASP A 612 4.52 -10.73 13.65
CA ASP A 612 5.55 -11.19 12.69
C ASP A 612 5.56 -10.38 11.38
N PHE A 613 4.66 -9.40 11.24
CA PHE A 613 4.60 -8.52 10.07
C PHE A 613 5.52 -7.31 10.26
N LEU A 614 6.65 -7.32 9.57
CA LEU A 614 7.66 -6.27 9.64
C LEU A 614 7.72 -5.48 8.34
N LYS A 615 8.04 -4.19 8.46
CA LYS A 615 8.41 -3.34 7.34
C LYS A 615 9.92 -3.13 7.38
N TYR A 616 10.61 -3.70 6.41
CA TYR A 616 12.07 -3.78 6.38
C TYR A 616 12.72 -2.58 5.70
N VAL A 617 12.11 -2.07 4.63
CA VAL A 617 12.59 -0.92 3.85
C VAL A 617 11.40 -0.02 3.53
N HIS A 618 11.56 1.30 3.61
CA HIS A 618 10.51 2.27 3.31
C HIS A 618 10.69 2.83 1.89
N ASN A 619 9.60 3.15 1.17
CA ASN A 619 9.73 3.71 -0.18
C ASN A 619 10.53 5.03 -0.29
N MET A 620 10.69 5.78 0.81
CA MET A 620 11.44 7.04 0.87
C MET A 620 12.95 6.87 1.19
N ASP A 621 13.40 5.65 1.50
CA ASP A 621 14.80 5.39 1.89
C ASP A 621 15.28 4.04 1.32
N SER A 622 16.47 4.02 0.73
CA SER A 622 17.11 2.80 0.23
C SER A 622 17.86 1.99 1.30
N ASN A 623 17.82 2.44 2.56
CA ASN A 623 18.47 1.80 3.70
C ASN A 623 17.46 1.02 4.58
N PRO A 624 17.94 0.12 5.46
CA PRO A 624 17.07 -0.60 6.39
C PRO A 624 16.27 0.37 7.27
N LEU A 625 14.99 0.07 7.48
CA LEU A 625 14.15 0.79 8.43
C LEU A 625 14.37 0.30 9.88
N LEU A 626 14.86 -0.93 10.04
CA LEU A 626 15.09 -1.59 11.31
C LEU A 626 16.45 -1.21 11.90
N ASP A 627 16.55 -1.17 13.23
CA ASP A 627 17.82 -0.99 13.93
C ASP A 627 18.60 -2.32 13.98
N GLU A 628 19.92 -2.27 14.18
CA GLU A 628 20.77 -3.48 14.24
C GLU A 628 20.34 -4.51 15.30
N SER A 629 19.66 -4.05 16.36
CA SER A 629 19.16 -4.91 17.43
C SER A 629 17.80 -5.54 17.16
N ASP A 630 17.10 -5.11 16.10
CA ASP A 630 15.76 -5.58 15.79
C ASP A 630 15.81 -6.93 15.07
N ASP A 631 14.86 -7.80 15.43
CA ASP A 631 14.64 -9.05 14.70
C ASP A 631 14.29 -8.72 13.24
N GLY A 632 15.04 -9.31 12.29
CA GLY A 632 14.85 -9.07 10.87
C GLY A 632 15.78 -8.02 10.24
N TYR A 633 16.67 -7.38 11.01
CA TYR A 633 17.66 -6.44 10.47
C TYR A 633 18.54 -7.05 9.36
N ASP A 634 19.04 -8.28 9.56
CA ASP A 634 19.81 -9.00 8.54
C ASP A 634 19.03 -9.18 7.22
N LEU A 635 17.72 -9.39 7.34
CA LEU A 635 16.84 -9.51 6.18
C LEU A 635 16.59 -8.15 5.52
N ALA A 636 16.51 -7.07 6.29
CA ALA A 636 16.48 -5.71 5.75
C ALA A 636 17.77 -5.36 5.00
N LEU A 637 18.95 -5.74 5.52
CA LEU A 637 20.23 -5.63 4.80
C LEU A 637 20.21 -6.42 3.50
N PHE A 638 19.66 -7.64 3.50
CA PHE A 638 19.48 -8.40 2.27
C PHE A 638 18.59 -7.66 1.27
N PHE A 639 17.48 -7.05 1.70
CA PHE A 639 16.60 -6.29 0.79
C PHE A 639 17.26 -5.07 0.19
N THR A 640 18.02 -4.29 0.97
CA THR A 640 18.80 -3.16 0.42
C THR A 640 19.84 -3.63 -0.60
N PHE A 641 20.45 -4.80 -0.40
CA PHE A 641 21.29 -5.45 -1.40
C PHE A 641 20.50 -5.85 -2.66
N THR A 642 19.29 -6.38 -2.51
CA THR A 642 18.43 -6.70 -3.68
C THR A 642 18.07 -5.45 -4.49
N GLN A 643 17.87 -4.30 -3.82
CA GLN A 643 17.65 -3.00 -4.48
C GLN A 643 18.87 -2.60 -5.32
N HIS A 644 20.08 -2.76 -4.79
CA HIS A 644 21.32 -2.47 -5.51
C HIS A 644 21.43 -3.33 -6.77
N ILE A 645 21.20 -4.65 -6.68
CA ILE A 645 21.20 -5.53 -7.85
C ILE A 645 20.18 -5.05 -8.89
N GLN A 646 18.94 -4.80 -8.48
CA GLN A 646 17.88 -4.38 -9.39
C GLN A 646 18.22 -3.05 -10.06
N TYR A 647 18.71 -2.07 -9.31
CA TYR A 647 19.16 -0.79 -9.84
C TYR A 647 20.24 -0.99 -10.91
N VAL A 648 21.31 -1.74 -10.61
CA VAL A 648 22.40 -1.98 -11.57
C VAL A 648 21.91 -2.77 -12.79
N LYS A 649 21.12 -3.83 -12.60
CA LYS A 649 20.66 -4.70 -13.69
C LYS A 649 19.60 -4.06 -14.58
N THR A 650 18.83 -3.11 -14.05
CA THR A 650 17.92 -2.29 -14.84
C THR A 650 18.58 -1.03 -15.39
N ARG A 651 19.88 -0.83 -15.16
CA ARG A 651 20.64 0.38 -15.57
C ARG A 651 20.06 1.68 -14.99
N GLY A 652 19.74 1.64 -13.70
CA GLY A 652 19.19 2.77 -12.95
C GLY A 652 17.74 3.10 -13.29
N LEU A 653 17.00 2.19 -13.93
CA LEU A 653 15.62 2.46 -14.34
C LEU A 653 14.58 2.07 -13.29
N ALA A 654 14.81 1.00 -12.53
CA ALA A 654 13.83 0.53 -11.56
C ALA A 654 14.44 -0.34 -10.45
N PHE A 655 13.82 -0.30 -9.27
CA PHE A 655 14.02 -1.28 -8.20
C PHE A 655 12.77 -1.37 -7.32
N ILE A 656 12.67 -2.45 -6.55
CA ILE A 656 11.60 -2.66 -5.58
C ILE A 656 11.91 -1.91 -4.30
N SER A 657 10.94 -1.24 -3.70
CA SER A 657 11.01 -0.73 -2.34
C SER A 657 9.77 -1.14 -1.56
N ASP A 658 9.61 -0.60 -0.35
CA ASP A 658 8.51 -0.94 0.56
C ASP A 658 8.46 -2.44 0.91
N TYR A 659 9.63 -3.06 1.10
CA TYR A 659 9.71 -4.45 1.53
C TYR A 659 9.04 -4.64 2.89
N GLN A 660 7.95 -5.42 2.92
CA GLN A 660 7.20 -5.72 4.12
C GLN A 660 6.56 -7.12 4.07
N GLY A 661 6.43 -7.76 5.23
CA GLY A 661 5.94 -9.13 5.36
C GLY A 661 6.63 -9.88 6.51
N SER A 662 6.71 -11.19 6.40
CA SER A 662 7.45 -12.06 7.34
C SER A 662 8.87 -12.37 6.84
N SER A 663 9.57 -13.27 7.53
CA SER A 663 10.90 -13.75 7.14
C SER A 663 10.94 -14.57 5.85
N GLU A 664 9.78 -15.01 5.34
CA GLU A 664 9.67 -15.87 4.15
C GLU A 664 8.75 -15.28 3.07
N LEU A 665 7.69 -14.59 3.49
CA LEU A 665 6.65 -14.08 2.61
C LEU A 665 6.56 -12.56 2.65
N LEU A 666 6.69 -11.94 1.48
CA LEU A 666 6.57 -10.50 1.28
C LEU A 666 5.23 -10.14 0.64
N THR A 667 4.72 -8.95 0.91
CA THR A 667 3.48 -8.43 0.31
C THR A 667 3.57 -6.91 0.09
N ASP A 668 2.59 -6.35 -0.62
CA ASP A 668 2.43 -4.91 -0.87
C ASP A 668 3.74 -4.21 -1.29
N PRO A 669 4.45 -4.68 -2.33
CA PRO A 669 5.65 -4.01 -2.81
C PRO A 669 5.33 -2.65 -3.40
N GLN A 670 6.34 -1.78 -3.45
CA GLN A 670 6.35 -0.60 -4.30
C GLN A 670 7.45 -0.76 -5.36
N ILE A 671 7.19 -0.37 -6.61
CA ILE A 671 8.25 -0.26 -7.62
C ILE A 671 8.56 1.22 -7.79
N LEU A 672 9.83 1.57 -7.64
CA LEU A 672 10.34 2.92 -7.91
C LEU A 672 10.94 2.93 -9.31
N THR A 673 10.62 3.96 -10.09
CA THR A 673 11.10 4.07 -11.48
C THR A 673 11.73 5.42 -11.74
N HIS A 674 12.76 5.43 -12.58
CA HIS A 674 13.40 6.66 -13.01
C HIS A 674 12.40 7.54 -13.78
N PRO A 675 12.42 8.88 -13.62
CA PRO A 675 11.44 9.77 -14.27
C PRO A 675 11.39 9.64 -15.80
N THR A 676 12.50 9.22 -16.43
CA THR A 676 12.58 9.04 -17.89
C THR A 676 11.74 7.87 -18.40
N VAL A 677 11.34 6.92 -17.55
CA VAL A 677 10.57 5.73 -17.98
C VAL A 677 9.18 6.11 -18.49
N SER A 678 8.57 7.13 -17.89
CA SER A 678 7.17 7.51 -18.10
C SER A 678 6.95 9.01 -18.25
N GLN A 679 8.03 9.76 -18.51
CA GLN A 679 8.01 11.23 -18.56
C GLN A 679 7.47 11.83 -17.24
N GLY A 680 7.88 11.25 -16.10
CA GLY A 680 7.45 11.66 -14.76
C GLY A 680 6.07 11.15 -14.33
N ASN A 681 5.34 10.43 -15.19
CA ASN A 681 4.03 9.89 -14.80
C ASN A 681 4.20 8.68 -13.86
N ASP A 682 3.41 8.61 -12.80
CA ASP A 682 3.39 7.42 -11.97
C ASP A 682 2.72 6.23 -12.69
N ILE A 683 3.54 5.23 -13.04
CA ILE A 683 3.11 3.99 -13.70
C ILE A 683 2.96 2.80 -12.75
N PHE A 684 3.47 2.86 -11.52
CA PHE A 684 3.52 1.74 -10.57
C PHE A 684 2.98 2.09 -9.18
N GLY A 685 2.06 3.03 -9.09
CA GLY A 685 1.26 3.23 -7.87
C GLY A 685 1.66 4.53 -7.20
N ASP A 686 0.71 5.12 -6.48
CA ASP A 686 0.86 6.48 -5.94
C ASP A 686 2.06 6.62 -4.96
N GLY A 687 2.75 5.51 -4.62
CA GLY A 687 3.99 5.47 -3.85
C GLY A 687 5.28 5.60 -4.67
N ASN A 688 5.23 5.79 -5.99
CA ASN A 688 6.41 6.07 -6.81
C ASN A 688 6.94 7.49 -6.52
N ILE A 689 8.14 7.58 -5.96
CA ILE A 689 8.78 8.85 -5.60
C ILE A 689 9.78 9.21 -6.70
N GLU A 690 9.43 10.23 -7.49
CA GLU A 690 10.14 10.63 -8.70
C GLU A 690 11.66 10.85 -8.50
N GLY A 691 12.08 11.32 -7.32
CA GLY A 691 13.50 11.53 -6.99
C GLY A 691 14.23 10.32 -6.42
N ALA A 692 13.53 9.29 -5.92
CA ALA A 692 14.17 8.22 -5.16
C ALA A 692 15.12 7.36 -6.01
N VAL A 693 14.83 7.19 -7.31
CA VAL A 693 15.73 6.46 -8.21
C VAL A 693 16.95 7.28 -8.57
N SER A 694 16.79 8.57 -8.84
CA SER A 694 17.92 9.46 -9.17
C SER A 694 18.86 9.68 -7.98
N GLU A 695 18.34 9.62 -6.75
CA GLU A 695 19.12 9.77 -5.53
C GLU A 695 19.64 8.44 -4.97
N PHE A 696 19.29 7.29 -5.59
CA PHE A 696 19.65 5.97 -5.08
C PHE A 696 21.17 5.82 -4.89
N GLU A 697 21.97 6.26 -5.86
CA GLU A 697 23.45 6.16 -5.78
C GLU A 697 24.04 6.97 -4.63
N LYS A 698 23.37 8.05 -4.22
CA LYS A 698 23.81 8.90 -3.10
C LYS A 698 23.34 8.36 -1.75
N GLN A 699 22.14 7.78 -1.71
CA GLN A 699 21.49 7.34 -0.48
C GLN A 699 21.83 5.90 -0.08
N HIS A 700 22.08 5.02 -1.05
CA HIS A 700 22.32 3.61 -0.80
C HIS A 700 23.68 3.39 -0.14
N ASN A 701 23.66 2.85 1.09
CA ASN A 701 24.87 2.37 1.75
C ASN A 701 25.06 0.88 1.44
N CYS A 702 26.13 0.55 0.72
CA CYS A 702 26.53 -0.85 0.54
C CYS A 702 26.77 -1.52 1.89
N ASN A 703 26.34 -2.77 2.00
CA ASN A 703 26.55 -3.62 3.17
C ASN A 703 27.36 -4.87 2.79
N PHE A 704 27.56 -5.78 3.74
CA PHE A 704 28.38 -6.98 3.54
C PHE A 704 27.90 -7.89 2.39
N TYR A 705 26.60 -7.88 2.03
CA TYR A 705 26.13 -8.57 0.83
C TYR A 705 26.65 -7.88 -0.43
N CYS A 706 26.54 -6.55 -0.51
CA CYS A 706 26.99 -5.76 -1.66
C CYS A 706 28.51 -5.85 -1.87
N GLU A 707 29.26 -5.92 -0.77
CA GLU A 707 30.73 -5.91 -0.75
C GLU A 707 31.36 -7.26 -1.10
N TRP A 708 30.57 -8.34 -1.13
CA TRP A 708 31.10 -9.64 -1.51
C TRP A 708 31.54 -9.64 -2.97
N SER A 709 32.84 -9.83 -3.19
CA SER A 709 33.50 -9.71 -4.49
C SER A 709 32.92 -10.62 -5.56
N GLY A 710 32.34 -11.77 -5.19
CA GLY A 710 31.70 -12.70 -6.11
C GLY A 710 30.48 -12.11 -6.84
N PHE A 711 29.81 -11.10 -6.29
CA PHE A 711 28.73 -10.39 -7.00
C PHE A 711 29.25 -9.31 -7.95
N GLY A 712 30.49 -8.85 -7.82
CA GLY A 712 31.04 -7.79 -8.69
C GLY A 712 30.23 -6.49 -8.66
N LEU A 713 29.58 -6.18 -7.53
CA LEU A 713 28.95 -4.88 -7.32
C LEU A 713 30.01 -3.89 -6.83
N HIS A 714 29.86 -2.63 -7.22
CA HIS A 714 30.77 -1.56 -6.81
C HIS A 714 30.02 -0.56 -5.94
N PRO A 715 30.63 -0.10 -4.82
CA PRO A 715 30.07 1.01 -4.08
C PRO A 715 29.92 2.23 -4.98
N PHE A 716 28.79 2.94 -4.84
CA PHE A 716 28.61 4.22 -5.51
C PHE A 716 29.60 5.24 -4.94
N LYS A 717 30.15 6.09 -5.80
CA LYS A 717 31.09 7.13 -5.37
C LYS A 717 30.31 8.12 -4.51
N LYS A 718 30.60 8.19 -3.21
CA LYS A 718 30.19 9.33 -2.40
C LYS A 718 30.88 10.55 -3.01
N GLU A 719 30.09 11.50 -3.52
CA GLU A 719 30.61 12.82 -3.85
C GLU A 719 31.30 13.30 -2.56
N GLN A 720 32.63 13.41 -2.59
CA GLN A 720 33.34 14.00 -1.48
C GLN A 720 32.87 15.45 -1.48
N ASP A 721 32.01 15.80 -0.52
CA ASP A 721 31.58 17.17 -0.28
C ASP A 721 32.84 18.03 -0.33
N GLY A 722 32.94 18.88 -1.35
CA GLY A 722 34.12 19.70 -1.67
C GLY A 722 34.38 20.81 -0.65
N SER A 723 34.26 20.52 0.65
CA SER A 723 34.55 21.39 1.78
C SER A 723 36.06 21.43 2.08
N SER A 724 36.88 21.68 1.05
CA SER A 724 38.30 22.03 1.25
C SER A 724 38.76 22.94 0.12
N GLY A 725 39.04 24.21 0.43
CA GLY A 725 39.63 25.15 -0.52
C GLY A 725 39.17 26.59 -0.34
N GLY A 726 39.15 27.09 0.90
CA GLY A 726 38.88 28.49 1.21
C GLY A 726 39.92 29.04 2.19
N ASP A 727 41.20 28.71 1.98
CA ASP A 727 42.33 29.40 2.61
C ASP A 727 43.39 29.65 1.52
N ASP A 728 43.99 30.83 1.58
CA ASP A 728 45.14 31.35 0.82
C ASP A 728 44.90 31.98 -0.56
N ILE A 729 44.41 33.23 -0.54
CA ILE A 729 44.88 34.29 -1.46
C ILE A 729 45.59 35.36 -0.61
N GLU A 730 46.89 35.17 -0.41
CA GLU A 730 47.86 36.25 -0.19
C GLU A 730 48.89 36.16 -1.34
N GLN A 731 48.72 37.03 -2.35
CA GLN A 731 49.80 37.78 -3.03
C GLN A 731 49.22 38.75 -4.06
#